data_AF-A0A0A9Y3W3-F1
#
_entry.id   AF-A0A0A9Y3W3-F1
#
_cell.length_a   1.000
_cell.length_b   1.000
_cell.length_c   1.000
_cell.angle_alpha   90.00
_cell.angle_beta   90.00
_cell.angle_gamma   90.00
#
_symmetry.space_group_name_H-M   'P 1'
#
loop_
_entity.id
_entity.type
_entity.pdbx_description
1 polymer ?
#
loop_
_entity_poly.entity_id
_entity_poly.type
_entity_poly.pdbx_seq_one_letter_code
_entity_poly.pdbx_strand_id
1 'polypeptide(L)'
;MEGNLKSLVTTHTELTTINEKLDAVDKIGAQLLQLEPQVKSLEQLGHQLTPNREDSRVVHNISVLRNKFTSLQKLASSYKDRLQGIKEKELVYESVVQDAEKWIKDASGKLDGFKQVLSTRLPIQKYKPLLEQMNAFNESREFGHSLINKAVESGEALFPEVTPENRELIRVRLRTLRSKSEALIDNANSISKTIEGAMLRRNSFDDCFTQVAQWIIETDKKLKDGPSKEPTLQDKKLALHQYRNLQVDIQSHEAIFKQLQEKSAAFSDVEANKKLEEIEERYADLNTRAGEKVALFEKCIHDHDEYLAALEKSSDFLRTLISEEALSDKDGEETKLAIIENLLTHQPEGEILIKRCEELQKAVLDSTDPSGHDAIIKELDEHKDAWRLFLARCSNNVEKLRQLYNKWGKLSADIEEALNWLKAREIQVKDQSLKSNYANKKLHLDKLKSLDSEISRKEDEISSLMSVSSEADSDIADGASKLLSKYQALKTQSKEMVGRYENYVREHGEFDQKHAEFMKLLKSYDADLKQHSQIVGDLDSLQEKQKKLRDMSDARSKKCVTYESLLDDGEKLYTHTSPDGREIIRLQLRELRSLWETTSEELQATMQKLDQCLLQLAEFTLAQEQLTNWLKDVEKAMQSHTGLKATLQEKKALLQNHKIVHQEVLGNQSLVTSVCEKAQSLLDQTQDQALSKYLNSIKNLFDNIVSKSKELMQNLENNVESHEAYSKQYQDVRDWLASERENVNVCDDTTGEKADVVKRSESINTVLARLENGKKKCEALQASIVSLKKSTSKKGISQLEREKNQLEADLDLLIESLSGIQQKLQTTLDHWKKFEDELDARTKWFRVIEAAFRDQQLKDTLDEKQAHLSTYKQKRNDITEAEAVIDQFVDESHGLLNTSGVDRIKPLISQISNRYQLLHILSKEVINRWQSQVE
;
A
#
# COMPACT_ATOMS: atom_id res chain seq x y z
N MET A 1 -114.34 141.95 86.30
CA MET A 1 -113.58 143.14 85.86
C MET A 1 -112.25 142.78 85.20
N GLU A 2 -111.20 142.44 85.98
CA GLU A 2 -109.88 142.06 85.46
C GLU A 2 -110.01 140.96 84.42
N GLY A 3 -110.66 139.84 84.78
CA GLY A 3 -111.02 138.78 83.84
C GLY A 3 -111.76 139.32 82.62
N ASN A 4 -112.93 139.94 82.81
CA ASN A 4 -113.81 140.30 81.70
C ASN A 4 -113.20 141.28 80.68
N LEU A 5 -112.40 142.27 81.09
CA LEU A 5 -111.75 143.18 80.14
C LEU A 5 -110.57 142.48 79.45
N LYS A 6 -109.75 141.73 80.20
CA LYS A 6 -108.67 140.89 79.65
C LYS A 6 -109.18 139.71 78.81
N SER A 7 -110.48 139.40 78.82
CA SER A 7 -111.11 138.39 77.97
C SER A 7 -111.82 138.97 76.74
N LEU A 8 -112.18 140.26 76.73
CA LEU A 8 -112.64 140.92 75.51
C LEU A 8 -111.48 141.46 74.67
N VAL A 9 -110.55 142.16 75.32
CA VAL A 9 -109.35 142.71 74.66
C VAL A 9 -108.40 141.59 74.32
N THR A 10 -107.98 141.52 73.07
CA THR A 10 -107.01 140.54 72.59
C THR A 10 -105.97 141.20 71.68
N THR A 11 -104.85 140.53 71.47
CA THR A 11 -103.88 140.89 70.43
C THR A 11 -104.33 140.46 69.02
N HIS A 12 -105.48 139.80 68.87
CA HIS A 12 -105.81 139.05 67.66
C HIS A 12 -107.34 138.85 67.48
N THR A 13 -107.95 139.41 66.43
CA THR A 13 -109.43 139.43 66.30
C THR A 13 -109.98 138.48 65.25
N GLU A 14 -111.12 137.89 65.55
CA GLU A 14 -111.78 136.81 64.81
C GLU A 14 -112.77 137.41 63.80
N LEU A 15 -112.62 137.13 62.50
CA LEU A 15 -113.31 137.87 61.41
C LEU A 15 -114.85 137.82 61.52
N THR A 16 -115.37 136.68 62.00
CA THR A 16 -116.77 136.41 62.32
C THR A 16 -117.29 137.33 63.42
N THR A 17 -116.58 137.40 64.55
CA THR A 17 -117.01 138.14 65.74
C THR A 17 -116.42 139.54 65.86
N ILE A 18 -115.74 140.07 64.83
CA ILE A 18 -115.36 141.51 64.74
C ILE A 18 -116.57 142.39 65.03
N ASN A 19 -117.71 142.08 64.41
CA ASN A 19 -118.94 142.86 64.56
C ASN A 19 -119.46 142.81 66.02
N GLU A 20 -119.37 141.67 66.71
CA GLU A 20 -119.85 141.49 68.09
C GLU A 20 -118.88 142.03 69.15
N LYS A 21 -117.57 141.88 68.91
CA LYS A 21 -116.52 142.34 69.83
C LYS A 21 -116.41 143.86 69.85
N LEU A 22 -116.76 144.54 68.75
CA LEU A 22 -116.98 145.99 68.72
C LEU A 22 -118.04 146.45 69.75
N ASP A 23 -119.21 145.79 69.78
CA ASP A 23 -120.30 146.10 70.73
C ASP A 23 -119.94 145.74 72.19
N ALA A 24 -119.19 144.65 72.39
CA ALA A 24 -118.92 144.13 73.72
C ALA A 24 -117.88 144.97 74.50
N VAL A 25 -116.85 145.50 73.84
CA VAL A 25 -115.73 146.21 74.50
C VAL A 25 -116.21 147.49 75.20
N ASP A 26 -117.18 148.17 74.59
CA ASP A 26 -117.81 149.39 75.12
C ASP A 26 -118.52 149.17 76.47
N LYS A 27 -118.85 147.92 76.84
CA LYS A 27 -119.50 147.59 78.15
C LYS A 27 -118.53 147.50 79.33
N ILE A 28 -117.29 147.08 79.14
CA ILE A 28 -116.45 146.60 80.27
C ILE A 28 -115.48 147.64 80.82
N GLY A 29 -115.20 148.70 80.05
CA GLY A 29 -114.47 149.89 80.56
C GLY A 29 -115.08 150.47 81.85
N ALA A 30 -116.37 150.23 82.10
CA ALA A 30 -117.10 150.68 83.28
C ALA A 30 -116.74 149.99 84.63
N GLN A 31 -116.01 148.86 84.66
CA GLN A 31 -115.87 148.08 85.92
C GLN A 31 -114.62 148.32 86.79
N LEU A 32 -113.42 148.50 86.20
CA LEU A 32 -112.17 147.86 86.68
C LEU A 32 -111.45 148.41 87.95
N LEU A 33 -112.09 149.16 88.85
CA LEU A 33 -111.38 150.05 89.79
C LEU A 33 -111.39 149.56 91.27
N GLN A 34 -110.68 148.45 91.66
CA GLN A 34 -110.88 147.84 93.03
C GLN A 34 -109.77 147.14 93.90
N LEU A 35 -108.68 146.46 93.43
CA LEU A 35 -108.03 145.36 94.22
C LEU A 35 -106.48 145.40 94.43
N GLU A 36 -105.91 144.51 95.29
CA GLU A 36 -104.65 143.74 95.04
C GLU A 36 -104.42 142.46 95.93
N PRO A 37 -104.01 142.52 97.22
CA PRO A 37 -102.58 142.60 97.60
C PRO A 37 -101.74 141.32 97.88
N GLN A 38 -102.33 140.17 98.21
CA GLN A 38 -101.66 139.22 99.14
C GLN A 38 -100.80 138.09 98.48
N VAL A 39 -99.46 138.25 98.46
CA VAL A 39 -98.47 137.21 98.06
C VAL A 39 -97.11 137.40 98.77
N LYS A 40 -96.38 136.34 99.21
CA LYS A 40 -94.96 136.48 99.66
C LYS A 40 -93.94 135.32 99.39
N SER A 41 -93.62 134.44 100.34
CA SER A 41 -92.33 133.68 100.42
C SER A 41 -92.42 132.16 100.65
N LEU A 42 -91.31 131.43 100.46
CA LEU A 42 -91.09 130.00 100.78
C LEU A 42 -89.56 129.71 100.98
N GLU A 43 -89.00 128.61 100.44
CA GLU A 43 -87.58 128.42 100.02
C GLU A 43 -86.52 128.04 101.11
N GLN A 44 -85.74 126.93 100.95
CA GLN A 44 -84.58 126.60 101.84
C GLN A 44 -83.51 125.50 101.49
N LEU A 45 -83.82 124.22 101.22
CA LEU A 45 -83.01 123.08 101.77
C LEU A 45 -82.43 121.97 100.83
N GLY A 46 -81.14 121.61 101.03
CA GLY A 46 -80.60 120.20 101.02
C GLY A 46 -79.61 119.77 99.92
N HIS A 47 -78.38 119.29 100.25
CA HIS A 47 -77.25 119.25 99.27
C HIS A 47 -76.16 118.11 99.29
N GLN A 48 -76.03 117.16 100.25
CA GLN A 48 -74.75 116.40 100.42
C GLN A 48 -74.86 114.86 100.50
N LEU A 49 -74.00 114.05 99.82
CA LEU A 49 -73.81 112.58 100.05
C LEU A 49 -72.44 111.90 99.69
N THR A 50 -72.20 111.46 98.44
CA THR A 50 -71.93 110.02 98.11
C THR A 50 -70.53 109.31 98.15
N PRO A 51 -69.48 109.69 97.40
CA PRO A 51 -68.92 108.78 96.35
C PRO A 51 -67.87 107.66 96.67
N ASN A 52 -67.78 107.07 97.86
CA ASN A 52 -66.52 106.41 98.31
C ASN A 52 -66.20 104.94 97.83
N ARG A 53 -67.01 104.32 96.95
CA ARG A 53 -66.80 103.05 96.18
C ARG A 53 -67.74 103.19 94.97
N GLU A 54 -67.35 102.81 93.74
CA GLU A 54 -68.03 103.18 92.46
C GLU A 54 -69.56 103.50 92.50
N ASP A 55 -69.95 104.76 92.78
CA ASP A 55 -71.31 105.33 92.56
C ASP A 55 -71.41 106.86 92.92
N SER A 56 -72.46 107.61 92.51
CA SER A 56 -72.69 109.04 92.95
C SER A 56 -74.09 109.68 92.63
N ARG A 57 -74.58 110.68 93.41
CA ARG A 57 -75.83 111.53 93.20
C ARG A 57 -75.91 112.83 94.10
N VAL A 58 -77.03 113.60 94.02
CA VAL A 58 -77.52 114.78 94.85
C VAL A 58 -77.38 116.20 94.18
N VAL A 59 -78.02 117.28 94.72
CA VAL A 59 -78.03 118.68 94.14
C VAL A 59 -79.12 119.71 94.65
N HIS A 60 -79.96 119.42 95.65
CA HIS A 60 -81.42 119.78 95.74
C HIS A 60 -82.00 121.25 95.66
N ASN A 61 -82.86 121.55 94.66
CA ASN A 61 -84.00 122.52 94.64
C ASN A 61 -83.67 124.05 94.80
N ILE A 62 -84.53 125.08 95.06
CA ILE A 62 -85.93 125.17 95.57
C ILE A 62 -86.68 126.55 95.40
N SER A 63 -86.43 127.40 94.37
CA SER A 63 -86.75 128.87 94.38
C SER A 63 -88.17 129.38 93.99
N VAL A 64 -88.63 130.48 94.64
CA VAL A 64 -90.02 131.01 94.91
C VAL A 64 -90.81 132.27 94.33
N LEU A 65 -91.25 133.43 93.77
CA LEU A 65 -92.69 133.87 93.76
C LEU A 65 -93.02 135.33 93.23
N ARG A 66 -94.14 135.94 93.71
CA ARG A 66 -94.70 137.33 93.57
C ARG A 66 -95.36 137.84 92.26
N ASN A 67 -94.60 138.37 91.30
CA ASN A 67 -94.90 139.59 90.49
C ASN A 67 -96.28 139.70 89.75
N LYS A 68 -97.17 140.63 90.16
CA LYS A 68 -98.59 140.74 89.68
C LYS A 68 -99.21 142.16 89.71
N PHE A 69 -100.46 142.25 89.22
CA PHE A 69 -101.48 143.32 89.31
C PHE A 69 -101.59 144.41 88.23
N THR A 70 -100.84 145.52 88.30
CA THR A 70 -101.16 146.86 87.73
C THR A 70 -101.50 146.93 86.22
N SER A 71 -101.19 145.87 85.46
CA SER A 71 -101.27 145.76 84.00
C SER A 71 -102.71 145.61 83.46
N LEU A 72 -103.60 146.55 83.76
CA LEU A 72 -105.06 146.38 83.61
C LEU A 72 -105.79 147.40 82.72
N GLN A 73 -105.88 148.66 83.13
CA GLN A 73 -106.83 149.61 82.51
C GLN A 73 -106.46 150.02 81.07
N LYS A 74 -105.15 150.09 80.75
CA LYS A 74 -104.65 150.49 79.42
C LYS A 74 -105.04 149.55 78.26
N LEU A 75 -105.64 148.39 78.55
CA LEU A 75 -106.09 147.44 77.53
C LEU A 75 -107.32 147.93 76.75
N ALA A 76 -108.23 148.69 77.37
CA ALA A 76 -109.60 148.82 76.87
C ALA A 76 -109.72 149.41 75.46
N SER A 77 -109.13 150.59 75.23
CA SER A 77 -109.42 151.43 74.05
C SER A 77 -108.61 151.07 72.81
N SER A 78 -107.31 150.76 72.97
CA SER A 78 -106.38 150.45 71.86
C SER A 78 -106.77 149.19 71.06
N TYR A 79 -107.74 148.44 71.55
CA TYR A 79 -108.30 147.27 70.89
C TYR A 79 -109.38 147.61 69.85
N LYS A 80 -110.09 148.75 69.96
CA LYS A 80 -111.30 149.03 69.17
C LYS A 80 -111.02 149.41 67.71
N ASP A 81 -110.20 150.44 67.47
CA ASP A 81 -109.86 150.91 66.13
C ASP A 81 -109.24 149.79 65.28
N ARG A 82 -108.44 148.97 65.97
CA ARG A 82 -107.76 147.76 65.50
C ARG A 82 -108.70 146.65 65.01
N LEU A 83 -110.02 146.80 65.12
CA LEU A 83 -111.00 145.84 64.60
C LEU A 83 -111.49 146.18 63.19
N GLN A 84 -111.39 147.45 62.76
CA GLN A 84 -111.89 147.89 61.45
C GLN A 84 -110.90 147.64 60.30
N GLY A 85 -109.61 147.96 60.49
CA GLY A 85 -108.56 147.82 59.45
C GLY A 85 -108.33 146.39 58.94
N ILE A 86 -108.86 145.41 59.67
CA ILE A 86 -108.87 143.99 59.30
C ILE A 86 -109.82 143.72 58.12
N LYS A 87 -110.99 144.39 58.11
CA LYS A 87 -112.15 144.00 57.30
C LYS A 87 -111.93 144.18 55.79
N GLU A 88 -111.24 145.24 55.39
CA GLU A 88 -110.98 145.53 53.96
C GLU A 88 -109.98 144.54 53.35
N LYS A 89 -108.99 144.09 54.13
CA LYS A 89 -107.95 143.15 53.70
C LYS A 89 -108.52 141.76 53.40
N GLU A 90 -109.62 141.39 54.07
CA GLU A 90 -110.32 140.10 53.93
C GLU A 90 -110.85 139.89 52.49
N LEU A 91 -111.40 140.94 51.88
CA LEU A 91 -112.05 140.89 50.57
C LEU A 91 -111.08 140.66 49.40
N VAL A 92 -109.88 141.26 49.46
CA VAL A 92 -108.88 141.13 48.37
C VAL A 92 -108.32 139.70 48.31
N TYR A 93 -108.07 139.10 49.48
CA TYR A 93 -107.57 137.74 49.62
C TYR A 93 -108.51 136.70 49.00
N GLU A 94 -109.82 136.78 49.28
CA GLU A 94 -110.80 135.78 48.83
C GLU A 94 -110.87 135.67 47.29
N SER A 95 -110.76 136.80 46.58
CA SER A 95 -110.80 136.82 45.11
C SER A 95 -109.64 136.07 44.46
N VAL A 96 -108.41 136.32 44.92
CA VAL A 96 -107.19 135.71 44.34
C VAL A 96 -107.09 134.22 44.65
N VAL A 97 -107.62 133.80 45.79
CA VAL A 97 -107.69 132.38 46.18
C VAL A 97 -108.58 131.58 45.24
N GLN A 98 -109.72 132.12 44.77
CA GLN A 98 -110.64 131.39 43.89
C GLN A 98 -110.03 131.06 42.52
N ASP A 99 -109.26 131.98 41.93
CA ASP A 99 -108.53 131.72 40.68
C ASP A 99 -107.47 130.63 40.84
N ALA A 100 -106.75 130.62 41.97
CA ALA A 100 -105.77 129.59 42.29
C ALA A 100 -106.42 128.21 42.57
N GLU A 101 -107.54 128.17 43.30
CA GLU A 101 -108.31 126.95 43.57
C GLU A 101 -108.87 126.32 42.28
N LYS A 102 -109.25 127.15 41.30
CA LYS A 102 -109.72 126.72 39.97
C LYS A 102 -108.63 126.06 39.14
N TRP A 103 -107.46 126.69 38.98
CA TRP A 103 -106.36 126.12 38.20
C TRP A 103 -105.89 124.76 38.74
N ILE A 104 -105.78 124.63 40.07
CA ILE A 104 -105.39 123.37 40.73
C ILE A 104 -106.35 122.23 40.38
N LYS A 105 -107.66 122.49 40.35
CA LYS A 105 -108.68 121.47 40.01
C LYS A 105 -108.51 120.94 38.58
N ASP A 106 -108.29 121.83 37.62
CA ASP A 106 -108.10 121.48 36.21
C ASP A 106 -106.76 120.75 35.97
N ALA A 107 -105.72 121.08 36.75
CA ALA A 107 -104.44 120.39 36.74
C ALA A 107 -104.54 118.96 37.34
N SER A 108 -105.25 118.78 38.46
CA SER A 108 -105.42 117.45 39.09
C SER A 108 -106.11 116.46 38.16
N GLY A 109 -107.17 116.90 37.47
CA GLY A 109 -107.91 116.04 36.53
C GLY A 109 -107.06 115.48 35.39
N LYS A 110 -105.99 116.18 34.97
CA LYS A 110 -105.02 115.67 33.99
C LYS A 110 -104.10 114.61 34.58
N LEU A 111 -103.58 114.84 35.79
CA LEU A 111 -102.66 113.88 36.44
C LEU A 111 -103.34 112.57 36.84
N ASP A 112 -104.58 112.62 37.32
CA ASP A 112 -105.33 111.39 37.66
C ASP A 112 -105.64 110.56 36.40
N GLY A 113 -105.79 111.19 35.22
CA GLY A 113 -105.86 110.49 33.94
C GLY A 113 -104.59 109.69 33.63
N PHE A 114 -103.41 110.29 33.75
CA PHE A 114 -102.12 109.57 33.61
C PHE A 114 -101.98 108.45 34.65
N LYS A 115 -102.41 108.69 35.89
CA LYS A 115 -102.33 107.73 36.99
C LYS A 115 -103.27 106.54 36.80
N GLN A 116 -104.47 106.76 36.27
CA GLN A 116 -105.41 105.69 35.90
C GLN A 116 -104.84 104.81 34.77
N VAL A 117 -104.25 105.44 33.75
CA VAL A 117 -103.55 104.73 32.65
C VAL A 117 -102.39 103.87 33.18
N LEU A 118 -101.59 104.37 34.12
CA LEU A 118 -100.49 103.61 34.76
C LEU A 118 -100.95 102.51 35.73
N SER A 119 -102.19 102.57 36.24
CA SER A 119 -102.70 101.55 37.16
C SER A 119 -103.07 100.23 36.47
N THR A 120 -103.42 100.28 35.18
CA THR A 120 -103.48 99.09 34.32
C THR A 120 -102.08 98.63 33.91
N ARG A 121 -101.83 97.31 33.86
CA ARG A 121 -100.60 96.77 33.24
C ARG A 121 -100.58 97.15 31.74
N LEU A 122 -99.68 98.04 31.34
CA LEU A 122 -99.59 98.57 29.98
C LEU A 122 -98.58 97.79 29.11
N PRO A 123 -98.88 97.54 27.82
CA PRO A 123 -97.87 97.17 26.84
C PRO A 123 -96.83 98.30 26.64
N ILE A 124 -95.56 97.95 26.44
CA ILE A 124 -94.43 98.90 26.40
C ILE A 124 -94.62 100.06 25.40
N GLN A 125 -95.30 99.77 24.28
CA GLN A 125 -95.65 100.71 23.21
C GLN A 125 -96.42 101.95 23.70
N LYS A 126 -97.17 101.83 24.82
CA LYS A 126 -97.98 102.93 25.37
C LYS A 126 -97.21 103.89 26.27
N TYR A 127 -95.99 103.54 26.73
CA TYR A 127 -95.23 104.41 27.65
C TYR A 127 -94.59 105.62 26.95
N LYS A 128 -94.13 105.48 25.70
CA LYS A 128 -93.49 106.59 24.97
C LYS A 128 -94.45 107.77 24.69
N PRO A 129 -95.68 107.58 24.15
CA PRO A 129 -96.62 108.69 23.98
C PRO A 129 -97.07 109.30 25.32
N LEU A 130 -97.09 108.49 26.40
CA LEU A 130 -97.44 108.96 27.74
C LEU A 130 -96.38 109.92 28.29
N LEU A 131 -95.10 109.66 28.03
CA LEU A 131 -93.98 110.54 28.40
C LEU A 131 -94.03 111.89 27.65
N GLU A 132 -94.34 111.86 26.35
CA GLU A 132 -94.49 113.07 25.53
C GLU A 132 -95.64 113.96 26.04
N GLN A 133 -96.80 113.36 26.37
CA GLN A 133 -97.91 114.09 27.00
C GLN A 133 -97.60 114.61 28.41
N MET A 134 -96.78 113.87 29.17
CA MET A 134 -96.35 114.27 30.51
C MET A 134 -95.42 115.50 30.48
N ASN A 135 -94.53 115.59 29.49
CA ASN A 135 -93.67 116.75 29.31
C ASN A 135 -94.47 118.02 28.97
N ALA A 136 -95.47 117.92 28.09
CA ALA A 136 -96.37 119.04 27.78
C ALA A 136 -97.23 119.49 28.98
N PHE A 137 -97.52 118.60 29.95
CA PHE A 137 -98.13 119.01 31.21
C PHE A 137 -97.17 119.85 32.08
N ASN A 138 -95.90 119.43 32.18
CA ASN A 138 -94.90 120.08 33.04
C ASN A 138 -94.62 121.54 32.64
N GLU A 139 -94.71 121.91 31.36
CA GLU A 139 -94.57 123.31 30.91
C GLU A 139 -95.69 124.21 31.46
N SER A 140 -96.91 123.69 31.62
CA SER A 140 -98.07 124.47 32.10
C SER A 140 -98.02 124.84 33.60
N ARG A 141 -97.03 124.32 34.33
CA ARG A 141 -96.85 124.45 35.79
C ARG A 141 -96.50 125.86 36.25
N GLU A 142 -95.74 126.61 35.47
CA GLU A 142 -95.25 127.95 35.88
C GLU A 142 -96.41 128.94 36.04
N PHE A 143 -97.41 128.87 35.16
CA PHE A 143 -98.60 129.72 35.23
C PHE A 143 -99.35 129.56 36.56
N GLY A 144 -99.58 128.33 37.00
CA GLY A 144 -100.26 128.04 38.28
C GLY A 144 -99.47 128.51 39.50
N HIS A 145 -98.14 128.42 39.45
CA HIS A 145 -97.27 128.94 40.52
C HIS A 145 -97.43 130.46 40.71
N SER A 146 -97.62 131.21 39.61
CA SER A 146 -97.81 132.67 39.67
C SER A 146 -99.12 133.11 40.37
N LEU A 147 -100.18 132.30 40.27
CA LEU A 147 -101.47 132.57 40.94
C LEU A 147 -101.37 132.36 42.45
N ILE A 148 -100.69 131.29 42.88
CA ILE A 148 -100.55 130.93 44.30
C ILE A 148 -99.74 131.99 45.06
N ASN A 149 -98.68 132.55 44.46
CA ASN A 149 -97.88 133.59 45.13
C ASN A 149 -98.70 134.85 45.44
N LYS A 150 -99.56 135.31 44.51
CA LYS A 150 -100.47 136.45 44.76
C LYS A 150 -101.50 136.17 45.86
N ALA A 151 -101.97 134.92 45.97
CA ALA A 151 -102.85 134.50 47.07
C ALA A 151 -102.12 134.54 48.42
N VAL A 152 -100.84 134.15 48.45
CA VAL A 152 -99.99 134.23 49.66
C VAL A 152 -99.80 135.70 50.06
N GLU A 153 -99.32 136.57 49.18
CA GLU A 153 -99.07 137.99 49.46
C GLU A 153 -100.30 138.70 50.06
N SER A 154 -101.48 138.48 49.48
CA SER A 154 -102.74 139.06 49.97
C SER A 154 -103.22 138.45 51.30
N GLY A 155 -102.97 137.16 51.55
CA GLY A 155 -103.31 136.50 52.82
C GLY A 155 -102.35 136.83 53.97
N GLU A 156 -101.07 137.07 53.70
CA GLU A 156 -100.10 137.45 54.73
C GLU A 156 -100.34 138.87 55.26
N ALA A 157 -100.86 139.78 54.43
CA ALA A 157 -101.22 141.15 54.81
C ALA A 157 -102.32 141.22 55.90
N LEU A 158 -103.16 140.19 56.02
CA LEU A 158 -104.16 140.03 57.09
C LEU A 158 -103.55 139.62 58.43
N PHE A 159 -102.43 138.88 58.41
CA PHE A 159 -101.93 138.22 59.62
C PHE A 159 -101.74 139.15 60.82
N PRO A 160 -101.13 140.36 60.73
CA PRO A 160 -100.80 141.16 61.91
C PRO A 160 -101.94 141.40 62.92
N GLU A 161 -103.20 141.38 62.47
CA GLU A 161 -104.36 141.79 63.28
C GLU A 161 -105.34 140.66 63.67
N VAL A 162 -105.48 139.58 62.86
CA VAL A 162 -106.46 138.49 63.07
C VAL A 162 -106.09 137.44 64.14
N THR A 163 -107.08 136.73 64.70
CA THR A 163 -106.97 135.57 65.64
C THR A 163 -105.92 134.57 65.17
N PRO A 164 -105.20 133.87 66.07
CA PRO A 164 -104.40 132.72 65.68
C PRO A 164 -105.22 131.68 64.90
N GLU A 165 -106.50 131.49 65.24
CA GLU A 165 -107.41 130.63 64.47
C GLU A 165 -107.70 131.15 63.06
N ASN A 166 -107.94 132.45 62.84
CA ASN A 166 -108.19 132.97 61.48
C ASN A 166 -106.88 133.12 60.68
N ARG A 167 -105.76 133.45 61.34
CA ARG A 167 -104.41 133.31 60.76
C ARG A 167 -104.20 131.87 60.29
N GLU A 168 -104.55 130.90 61.12
CA GLU A 168 -104.38 129.49 60.77
C GLU A 168 -105.45 128.99 59.79
N LEU A 169 -106.63 129.60 59.71
CA LEU A 169 -107.61 129.33 58.66
C LEU A 169 -107.08 129.79 57.30
N ILE A 170 -106.54 131.01 57.24
CA ILE A 170 -105.88 131.59 56.05
C ILE A 170 -104.61 130.80 55.71
N ARG A 171 -103.75 130.46 56.70
CA ARG A 171 -102.58 129.59 56.48
C ARG A 171 -102.95 128.17 56.13
N VAL A 172 -104.05 127.60 56.61
CA VAL A 172 -104.52 126.27 56.22
C VAL A 172 -105.06 126.31 54.81
N ARG A 173 -105.78 127.36 54.39
CA ARG A 173 -106.24 127.51 53.00
C ARG A 173 -105.07 127.77 52.06
N LEU A 174 -104.10 128.61 52.44
CA LEU A 174 -102.85 128.83 51.68
C LEU A 174 -101.92 127.61 51.67
N ARG A 175 -101.75 126.90 52.80
CA ARG A 175 -101.08 125.60 52.83
C ARG A 175 -101.88 124.54 52.09
N THR A 176 -103.20 124.64 51.95
CA THR A 176 -104.01 123.71 51.17
C THR A 176 -103.84 123.99 49.68
N LEU A 177 -103.84 125.25 49.24
CA LEU A 177 -103.43 125.65 47.89
C LEU A 177 -102.00 125.17 47.59
N ARG A 178 -101.06 125.51 48.46
CA ARG A 178 -99.64 125.20 48.30
C ARG A 178 -99.35 123.70 48.39
N SER A 179 -99.93 122.98 49.34
CA SER A 179 -99.83 121.51 49.45
C SER A 179 -100.57 120.78 48.34
N LYS A 180 -101.69 121.29 47.82
CA LYS A 180 -102.29 120.74 46.59
C LYS A 180 -101.37 120.98 45.38
N SER A 181 -100.66 122.10 45.32
CA SER A 181 -99.69 122.40 44.26
C SER A 181 -98.39 121.57 44.39
N GLU A 182 -97.86 121.44 45.59
CA GLU A 182 -96.71 120.57 45.91
C GLU A 182 -97.10 119.10 45.70
N ALA A 183 -98.31 118.68 46.05
CA ALA A 183 -98.84 117.35 45.73
C ALA A 183 -99.10 117.15 44.22
N LEU A 184 -99.52 118.18 43.47
CA LEU A 184 -99.55 118.11 42.00
C LEU A 184 -98.14 117.88 41.44
N ILE A 185 -97.15 118.59 41.97
CA ILE A 185 -95.75 118.48 41.57
C ILE A 185 -95.19 117.10 41.93
N ASP A 186 -95.44 116.58 43.13
CA ASP A 186 -94.96 115.27 43.57
C ASP A 186 -95.69 114.12 42.87
N ASN A 187 -97.00 114.26 42.63
CA ASN A 187 -97.77 113.30 41.83
C ASN A 187 -97.24 113.27 40.38
N ALA A 188 -96.92 114.43 39.80
CA ALA A 188 -96.29 114.52 38.48
C ALA A 188 -94.88 113.89 38.46
N ASN A 189 -94.00 114.30 39.38
CA ASN A 189 -92.64 113.75 39.50
C ASN A 189 -92.65 112.23 39.73
N SER A 190 -93.59 111.72 40.51
CA SER A 190 -93.78 110.28 40.74
C SER A 190 -94.25 109.57 39.47
N ILE A 191 -95.19 110.15 38.72
CA ILE A 191 -95.67 109.59 37.45
C ILE A 191 -94.51 109.52 36.43
N SER A 192 -93.71 110.58 36.28
CA SER A 192 -92.51 110.57 35.43
C SER A 192 -91.50 109.49 35.86
N LYS A 193 -91.12 109.44 37.15
CA LYS A 193 -90.20 108.39 37.65
C LYS A 193 -90.73 106.97 37.47
N THR A 194 -92.04 106.76 37.56
CA THR A 194 -92.66 105.45 37.32
C THR A 194 -92.60 105.06 35.84
N ILE A 195 -92.79 106.01 34.92
CA ILE A 195 -92.66 105.79 33.46
C ILE A 195 -91.20 105.48 33.10
N GLU A 196 -90.27 106.35 33.48
CA GLU A 196 -88.83 106.22 33.21
C GLU A 196 -88.26 104.92 33.81
N GLY A 197 -88.57 104.65 35.08
CA GLY A 197 -88.14 103.46 35.80
C GLY A 197 -88.81 102.15 35.34
N ALA A 198 -89.86 102.21 34.51
CA ALA A 198 -90.40 101.03 33.82
C ALA A 198 -89.67 100.79 32.48
N MET A 199 -89.48 101.85 31.67
CA MET A 199 -88.82 101.75 30.36
C MET A 199 -87.36 101.28 30.47
N LEU A 200 -86.59 101.83 31.42
CA LEU A 200 -85.17 101.48 31.62
C LEU A 200 -84.96 99.99 31.93
N ARG A 201 -85.86 99.39 32.73
CA ARG A 201 -85.73 97.98 33.13
C ARG A 201 -86.10 97.00 32.03
N ARG A 202 -87.01 97.34 31.10
CA ARG A 202 -87.34 96.44 29.98
C ARG A 202 -86.43 96.60 28.76
N ASN A 203 -85.88 97.78 28.44
CA ASN A 203 -84.85 97.87 27.38
C ASN A 203 -83.69 96.89 27.68
N SER A 204 -83.20 96.85 28.93
CA SER A 204 -82.17 95.90 29.38
C SER A 204 -82.59 94.42 29.37
N PHE A 205 -83.85 94.10 29.10
CA PHE A 205 -84.35 92.73 28.91
C PHE A 205 -84.50 92.41 27.42
N ASP A 206 -85.18 93.27 26.66
CA ASP A 206 -85.41 93.06 25.23
C ASP A 206 -84.11 93.11 24.41
N ASP A 207 -83.10 93.91 24.80
CA ASP A 207 -81.77 93.90 24.16
C ASP A 207 -81.07 92.54 24.32
N CYS A 208 -81.01 92.00 25.54
CA CYS A 208 -80.41 90.69 25.82
C CYS A 208 -81.20 89.54 25.15
N PHE A 209 -82.53 89.62 25.19
CA PHE A 209 -83.41 88.62 24.57
C PHE A 209 -83.22 88.58 23.05
N THR A 210 -83.16 89.76 22.41
CA THR A 210 -83.01 89.87 20.94
C THR A 210 -81.64 89.35 20.47
N GLN A 211 -80.55 89.63 21.20
CA GLN A 211 -79.23 89.08 20.87
C GLN A 211 -79.20 87.55 20.91
N VAL A 212 -79.76 86.93 21.96
CA VAL A 212 -79.80 85.47 22.10
C VAL A 212 -80.71 84.82 21.05
N ALA A 213 -81.88 85.42 20.77
CA ALA A 213 -82.78 84.94 19.72
C ALA A 213 -82.14 84.97 18.32
N GLN A 214 -81.41 86.04 18.00
CA GLN A 214 -80.68 86.20 16.74
C GLN A 214 -79.56 85.15 16.61
N TRP A 215 -78.74 84.97 17.65
CA TRP A 215 -77.65 83.97 17.66
C TRP A 215 -78.15 82.54 17.51
N ILE A 216 -79.27 82.16 18.15
CA ILE A 216 -79.91 80.84 17.96
C ILE A 216 -80.25 80.59 16.48
N ILE A 217 -80.83 81.58 15.79
CA ILE A 217 -81.22 81.44 14.38
C ILE A 217 -79.99 81.32 13.47
N GLU A 218 -78.95 82.12 13.71
CA GLU A 218 -77.71 82.09 12.92
C GLU A 218 -76.90 80.81 13.14
N THR A 219 -76.92 80.26 14.36
CA THR A 219 -76.18 79.03 14.71
C THR A 219 -76.94 77.77 14.28
N ASP A 220 -78.28 77.73 14.35
CA ASP A 220 -79.08 76.63 13.77
C ASP A 220 -78.93 76.57 12.25
N LYS A 221 -78.82 77.71 11.57
CA LYS A 221 -78.54 77.76 10.14
C LYS A 221 -77.17 77.14 9.79
N LYS A 222 -76.11 77.51 10.52
CA LYS A 222 -74.76 76.90 10.35
C LYS A 222 -74.78 75.38 10.55
N LEU A 223 -75.68 74.87 11.39
CA LEU A 223 -75.86 73.43 11.66
C LEU A 223 -76.70 72.69 10.60
N LYS A 224 -77.52 73.41 9.82
CA LYS A 224 -78.38 72.87 8.75
C LYS A 224 -77.75 72.90 7.37
N ASP A 225 -77.02 73.96 7.04
CA ASP A 225 -76.40 74.15 5.72
C ASP A 225 -75.07 73.38 5.55
N GLY A 226 -74.61 72.65 6.58
CA GLY A 226 -73.31 71.96 6.60
C GLY A 226 -73.34 70.51 6.08
N PRO A 227 -72.31 70.06 5.34
CA PRO A 227 -72.24 68.75 4.68
C PRO A 227 -72.36 67.54 5.64
N SER A 228 -72.77 66.39 5.08
CA SER A 228 -73.13 65.16 5.82
C SER A 228 -72.19 63.97 5.56
N LYS A 229 -71.46 63.96 4.44
CA LYS A 229 -70.32 63.11 4.13
C LYS A 229 -69.28 63.96 3.40
N GLU A 230 -68.02 63.54 3.44
CA GLU A 230 -66.91 64.20 2.77
C GLU A 230 -66.05 63.17 2.01
N PRO A 231 -65.37 63.56 0.90
CA PRO A 231 -64.72 62.61 -0.01
C PRO A 231 -63.31 62.20 0.42
N THR A 232 -62.53 63.08 1.06
CA THR A 232 -61.17 62.74 1.54
C THR A 232 -61.06 62.78 3.06
N LEU A 233 -60.04 62.10 3.58
CA LEU A 233 -59.66 62.16 5.00
C LEU A 233 -59.40 63.59 5.48
N GLN A 234 -58.81 64.43 4.62
CA GLN A 234 -58.52 65.83 4.93
C GLN A 234 -59.81 66.64 5.06
N ASP A 235 -60.77 66.44 4.15
CA ASP A 235 -62.07 67.12 4.18
C ASP A 235 -62.89 66.68 5.41
N LYS A 236 -62.90 65.36 5.73
CA LYS A 236 -63.48 64.85 6.99
C LYS A 236 -62.86 65.52 8.23
N LYS A 237 -61.53 65.64 8.28
CA LYS A 237 -60.80 66.28 9.39
C LYS A 237 -61.08 67.79 9.49
N LEU A 238 -61.25 68.48 8.37
CA LEU A 238 -61.66 69.88 8.32
C LEU A 238 -63.11 70.07 8.80
N ALA A 239 -64.05 69.22 8.34
CA ALA A 239 -65.45 69.25 8.77
C ALA A 239 -65.57 69.02 10.29
N LEU A 240 -64.86 68.03 10.85
CA LEU A 240 -64.82 67.80 12.31
C LEU A 240 -64.36 69.05 13.07
N HIS A 241 -63.30 69.71 12.62
CA HIS A 241 -62.79 70.91 13.28
C HIS A 241 -63.82 72.05 13.26
N GLN A 242 -64.53 72.24 12.14
CA GLN A 242 -65.61 73.23 12.04
C GLN A 242 -66.76 72.94 13.02
N TYR A 243 -67.26 71.70 13.08
CA TYR A 243 -68.35 71.34 14.00
C TYR A 243 -67.94 71.40 15.48
N ARG A 244 -66.70 70.99 15.83
CA ARG A 244 -66.19 71.13 17.21
C ARG A 244 -66.09 72.59 17.64
N ASN A 245 -65.61 73.49 16.77
CA ASN A 245 -65.55 74.92 17.07
C ASN A 245 -66.96 75.51 17.30
N LEU A 246 -67.96 75.07 16.52
CA LEU A 246 -69.35 75.46 16.70
C LEU A 246 -69.96 74.94 18.02
N GLN A 247 -69.62 73.71 18.43
CA GLN A 247 -70.09 73.14 19.70
C GLN A 247 -69.53 73.90 20.92
N VAL A 248 -68.26 74.33 20.87
CA VAL A 248 -67.65 75.15 21.93
C VAL A 248 -68.28 76.54 22.01
N ASP A 249 -68.61 77.16 20.87
CA ASP A 249 -69.37 78.42 20.83
C ASP A 249 -70.73 78.26 21.54
N ILE A 250 -71.48 77.20 21.22
CA ILE A 250 -72.77 76.90 21.85
C ILE A 250 -72.65 76.74 23.36
N GLN A 251 -71.71 75.94 23.85
CA GLN A 251 -71.52 75.72 25.29
C GLN A 251 -71.17 77.01 26.06
N SER A 252 -70.43 77.94 25.42
CA SER A 252 -70.05 79.20 26.08
C SER A 252 -71.23 80.12 26.38
N HIS A 253 -72.35 80.00 25.64
CA HIS A 253 -73.50 80.88 25.78
C HIS A 253 -74.40 80.53 26.98
N GLU A 254 -74.26 79.37 27.63
CA GLU A 254 -75.07 78.92 28.78
C GLU A 254 -75.18 79.98 29.90
N ALA A 255 -74.09 80.71 30.16
CA ALA A 255 -74.03 81.76 31.17
C ALA A 255 -74.98 82.95 30.89
N ILE A 256 -75.31 83.20 29.62
CA ILE A 256 -76.19 84.30 29.20
C ILE A 256 -77.66 83.93 29.44
N PHE A 257 -78.05 82.66 29.20
CA PHE A 257 -79.41 82.17 29.47
C PHE A 257 -79.76 82.26 30.97
N LYS A 258 -78.84 81.93 31.86
CA LYS A 258 -79.05 82.05 33.32
C LYS A 258 -79.30 83.50 33.76
N GLN A 259 -78.62 84.48 33.16
CA GLN A 259 -78.90 85.90 33.41
C GLN A 259 -80.26 86.36 32.85
N LEU A 260 -80.75 85.73 31.77
CA LEU A 260 -82.09 85.98 31.23
C LEU A 260 -83.20 85.42 32.14
N GLN A 261 -83.01 84.22 32.69
CA GLN A 261 -83.94 83.61 33.66
C GLN A 261 -84.13 84.50 34.90
N GLU A 262 -83.02 84.91 35.55
CA GLU A 262 -83.07 85.78 36.74
C GLU A 262 -83.78 87.12 36.47
N LYS A 263 -83.55 87.70 35.29
CA LYS A 263 -84.22 88.94 34.87
C LYS A 263 -85.71 88.72 34.59
N SER A 264 -86.11 87.65 33.88
CA SER A 264 -87.51 87.42 33.49
C SER A 264 -88.43 87.24 34.69
N ALA A 265 -87.95 86.53 35.73
CA ALA A 265 -88.70 86.30 36.98
C ALA A 265 -89.18 87.60 37.66
N ALA A 266 -88.42 88.70 37.53
CA ALA A 266 -88.76 89.99 38.13
C ALA A 266 -89.93 90.72 37.45
N PHE A 267 -90.29 90.37 36.20
CA PHE A 267 -91.28 91.13 35.42
C PHE A 267 -92.71 90.57 35.49
N SER A 268 -92.89 89.28 35.84
CA SER A 268 -94.22 88.65 35.93
C SER A 268 -95.10 88.84 34.68
N ASP A 269 -94.44 88.81 33.51
CA ASP A 269 -95.04 88.92 32.19
C ASP A 269 -95.16 87.53 31.56
N VAL A 270 -96.40 87.11 31.29
CA VAL A 270 -96.74 85.80 30.74
C VAL A 270 -96.21 85.63 29.31
N GLU A 271 -96.12 86.71 28.54
CA GLU A 271 -95.62 86.66 27.16
C GLU A 271 -94.09 86.67 27.10
N ALA A 272 -93.41 87.25 28.10
CA ALA A 272 -91.95 87.17 28.23
C ALA A 272 -91.50 85.77 28.67
N ASN A 273 -92.10 85.22 29.74
CA ASN A 273 -91.70 83.90 30.25
C ASN A 273 -91.90 82.79 29.21
N LYS A 274 -93.03 82.79 28.49
CA LYS A 274 -93.29 81.78 27.46
C LYS A 274 -92.31 81.86 26.27
N LYS A 275 -91.83 83.05 25.95
CA LYS A 275 -90.78 83.25 24.93
C LYS A 275 -89.38 82.90 25.44
N LEU A 276 -89.18 82.85 26.76
CA LEU A 276 -87.96 82.32 27.38
C LEU A 276 -87.93 80.78 27.25
N GLU A 277 -89.04 80.11 27.59
CA GLU A 277 -89.20 78.65 27.48
C GLU A 277 -88.94 78.16 26.04
N GLU A 278 -89.52 78.81 25.02
CA GLU A 278 -89.27 78.49 23.60
C GLU A 278 -87.80 78.68 23.17
N ILE A 279 -87.02 79.53 23.86
CA ILE A 279 -85.62 79.81 23.57
C ILE A 279 -84.68 78.82 24.28
N GLU A 280 -85.03 78.42 25.51
CA GLU A 280 -84.30 77.39 26.26
C GLU A 280 -84.45 76.00 25.61
N GLU A 281 -85.64 75.65 25.12
CA GLU A 281 -85.87 74.41 24.37
C GLU A 281 -85.04 74.36 23.06
N ARG A 282 -84.98 75.47 22.32
CA ARG A 282 -84.16 75.58 21.10
C ARG A 282 -82.67 75.54 21.36
N TYR A 283 -82.20 76.09 22.48
CA TYR A 283 -80.80 75.99 22.90
C TYR A 283 -80.40 74.53 23.21
N ALA A 284 -81.28 73.77 23.87
CA ALA A 284 -81.06 72.35 24.15
C ALA A 284 -80.99 71.49 22.86
N ASP A 285 -81.89 71.72 21.90
CA ASP A 285 -81.87 71.07 20.58
C ASP A 285 -80.56 71.38 19.81
N LEU A 286 -80.15 72.66 19.79
CA LEU A 286 -78.91 73.12 19.18
C LEU A 286 -77.65 72.42 19.73
N ASN A 287 -77.52 72.37 21.05
CA ASN A 287 -76.37 71.74 21.72
C ASN A 287 -76.33 70.23 21.48
N THR A 288 -77.49 69.58 21.42
CA THR A 288 -77.61 68.14 21.13
C THR A 288 -77.17 67.83 19.69
N ARG A 289 -77.75 68.52 18.70
CA ARG A 289 -77.45 68.33 17.28
C ARG A 289 -76.01 68.71 16.90
N ALA A 290 -75.40 69.65 17.62
CA ALA A 290 -73.97 69.95 17.50
C ALA A 290 -73.10 68.73 17.87
N GLY A 291 -73.40 68.07 18.99
CA GLY A 291 -72.69 66.88 19.45
C GLY A 291 -72.84 65.68 18.52
N GLU A 292 -74.04 65.46 17.97
CA GLU A 292 -74.30 64.38 17.01
C GLU A 292 -73.45 64.51 15.73
N LYS A 293 -73.34 65.73 15.18
CA LYS A 293 -72.48 66.02 14.02
C LYS A 293 -70.99 65.79 14.31
N VAL A 294 -70.52 66.19 15.50
CA VAL A 294 -69.13 65.96 15.93
C VAL A 294 -68.82 64.46 16.03
N ALA A 295 -69.66 63.69 16.74
CA ALA A 295 -69.46 62.25 16.95
C ALA A 295 -69.47 61.44 15.63
N LEU A 296 -70.30 61.85 14.65
CA LEU A 296 -70.34 61.21 13.33
C LEU A 296 -69.01 61.36 12.59
N PHE A 297 -68.47 62.58 12.51
CA PHE A 297 -67.21 62.84 11.81
C PHE A 297 -66.00 62.24 12.54
N GLU A 298 -65.99 62.21 13.87
CA GLU A 298 -64.96 61.50 14.65
C GLU A 298 -64.85 60.02 14.26
N LYS A 299 -65.98 59.33 14.12
CA LYS A 299 -65.99 57.95 13.64
C LYS A 299 -65.50 57.83 12.20
N CYS A 300 -66.04 58.64 11.28
CA CYS A 300 -65.68 58.57 9.86
C CYS A 300 -64.20 58.91 9.56
N ILE A 301 -63.50 59.54 10.51
CA ILE A 301 -62.05 59.73 10.51
C ILE A 301 -61.33 58.51 11.08
N HIS A 302 -61.76 58.02 12.26
CA HIS A 302 -61.15 56.86 12.91
C HIS A 302 -61.12 55.61 12.02
N ASP A 303 -62.25 55.29 11.38
CA ASP A 303 -62.37 54.15 10.48
C ASP A 303 -61.37 54.25 9.29
N HIS A 304 -61.08 55.48 8.82
CA HIS A 304 -60.18 55.76 7.69
C HIS A 304 -58.71 55.81 8.11
N ASP A 305 -58.40 56.37 9.28
CA ASP A 305 -57.04 56.33 9.86
C ASP A 305 -56.62 54.88 10.20
N GLU A 306 -57.53 53.99 10.62
CA GLU A 306 -57.20 52.57 10.85
C GLU A 306 -56.86 51.83 9.54
N TYR A 307 -57.61 52.11 8.46
CA TYR A 307 -57.33 51.54 7.13
C TYR A 307 -55.93 51.92 6.62
N LEU A 308 -55.56 53.21 6.69
CA LEU A 308 -54.25 53.67 6.25
C LEU A 308 -53.12 53.06 7.09
N ALA A 309 -53.29 52.97 8.42
CA ALA A 309 -52.31 52.33 9.30
C ALA A 309 -52.14 50.82 9.01
N ALA A 310 -53.20 50.12 8.58
CA ALA A 310 -53.11 48.73 8.14
C ALA A 310 -52.37 48.60 6.80
N LEU A 311 -52.65 49.50 5.84
CA LEU A 311 -52.02 49.52 4.52
C LEU A 311 -50.53 49.88 4.60
N GLU A 312 -50.16 50.86 5.42
CA GLU A 312 -48.77 51.24 5.71
C GLU A 312 -48.01 50.06 6.35
N LYS A 313 -48.59 49.41 7.37
CA LYS A 313 -48.00 48.22 8.00
C LYS A 313 -47.81 47.05 7.01
N SER A 314 -48.73 46.85 6.08
CA SER A 314 -48.60 45.83 5.02
C SER A 314 -47.55 46.23 3.98
N SER A 315 -47.39 47.52 3.70
CA SER A 315 -46.37 48.08 2.79
C SER A 315 -44.96 47.94 3.36
N ASP A 316 -44.77 48.24 4.65
CA ASP A 316 -43.46 48.11 5.31
C ASP A 316 -43.01 46.65 5.46
N PHE A 317 -43.93 45.72 5.65
CA PHE A 317 -43.64 44.28 5.61
C PHE A 317 -43.08 43.86 4.24
N LEU A 318 -43.76 44.24 3.14
CA LEU A 318 -43.28 44.00 1.78
C LEU A 318 -41.94 44.71 1.49
N ARG A 319 -41.74 45.94 1.96
CA ARG A 319 -40.47 46.66 1.81
C ARG A 319 -39.31 45.98 2.55
N THR A 320 -39.57 45.42 3.72
CA THR A 320 -38.58 44.66 4.50
C THR A 320 -38.13 43.42 3.72
N LEU A 321 -39.07 42.60 3.25
CA LEU A 321 -38.79 41.39 2.48
C LEU A 321 -38.08 41.70 1.14
N ILE A 322 -38.44 42.79 0.45
CA ILE A 322 -37.72 43.27 -0.74
C ILE A 322 -36.27 43.71 -0.40
N SER A 323 -36.06 44.35 0.76
CA SER A 323 -34.71 44.74 1.20
C SER A 323 -33.85 43.52 1.54
N GLU A 324 -34.44 42.47 2.11
CA GLU A 324 -33.73 41.23 2.43
C GLU A 324 -33.38 40.44 1.16
N GLU A 325 -34.30 40.37 0.18
CA GLU A 325 -34.00 39.83 -1.16
C GLU A 325 -32.82 40.59 -1.81
N ALA A 326 -32.84 41.92 -1.79
CA ALA A 326 -31.80 42.76 -2.38
C ALA A 326 -30.44 42.70 -1.64
N LEU A 327 -30.43 42.33 -0.35
CA LEU A 327 -29.19 42.12 0.41
C LEU A 327 -28.52 40.78 0.12
N SER A 328 -29.30 39.75 -0.24
CA SER A 328 -28.79 38.41 -0.59
C SER A 328 -27.76 38.42 -1.72
N ASP A 329 -27.80 39.43 -2.60
CA ASP A 329 -27.04 39.47 -3.84
C ASP A 329 -25.50 39.54 -3.66
N LYS A 330 -25.02 39.70 -2.41
CA LYS A 330 -23.60 39.75 -2.02
C LYS A 330 -23.00 38.43 -1.54
N ASP A 331 -23.83 37.46 -1.14
CA ASP A 331 -23.36 36.16 -0.64
C ASP A 331 -23.29 35.12 -1.77
N GLY A 332 -22.70 33.94 -1.52
CA GLY A 332 -22.55 32.87 -2.53
C GLY A 332 -23.88 32.27 -3.02
N GLU A 333 -23.88 31.58 -4.17
CA GLU A 333 -25.11 31.10 -4.81
C GLU A 333 -25.96 30.16 -3.94
N GLU A 334 -25.31 29.33 -3.11
CA GLU A 334 -25.99 28.43 -2.16
C GLU A 334 -26.67 29.19 -1.01
N THR A 335 -26.02 30.24 -0.47
CA THR A 335 -26.63 31.14 0.51
C THR A 335 -27.74 32.00 -0.10
N LYS A 336 -27.60 32.46 -1.36
CA LYS A 336 -28.69 33.14 -2.08
C LYS A 336 -29.93 32.26 -2.18
N LEU A 337 -29.77 30.99 -2.57
CA LEU A 337 -30.87 30.04 -2.67
C LEU A 337 -31.57 29.85 -1.31
N ALA A 338 -30.80 29.62 -0.24
CA ALA A 338 -31.34 29.44 1.11
C ALA A 338 -32.08 30.70 1.64
N ILE A 339 -31.59 31.91 1.34
CA ILE A 339 -32.23 33.16 1.75
C ILE A 339 -33.55 33.37 0.99
N ILE A 340 -33.58 33.19 -0.32
CA ILE A 340 -34.80 33.41 -1.13
C ILE A 340 -35.86 32.34 -0.83
N GLU A 341 -35.46 31.09 -0.54
CA GLU A 341 -36.40 30.06 -0.06
C GLU A 341 -36.98 30.37 1.32
N ASN A 342 -36.21 31.01 2.22
CA ASN A 342 -36.71 31.47 3.51
C ASN A 342 -37.74 32.61 3.34
N LEU A 343 -37.45 33.62 2.51
CA LEU A 343 -38.36 34.74 2.23
C LEU A 343 -39.72 34.29 1.69
N LEU A 344 -39.76 33.23 0.87
CA LEU A 344 -41.01 32.63 0.39
C LEU A 344 -41.88 32.01 1.51
N THR A 345 -41.31 31.65 2.66
CA THR A 345 -42.09 31.11 3.80
C THR A 345 -42.97 32.17 4.48
N HIS A 346 -42.70 33.46 4.28
CA HIS A 346 -43.52 34.57 4.78
C HIS A 346 -44.77 34.88 3.90
N GLN A 347 -45.00 34.12 2.81
CA GLN A 347 -46.19 34.27 1.96
C GLN A 347 -47.53 34.36 2.74
N PRO A 348 -47.89 33.41 3.63
CA PRO A 348 -49.18 33.44 4.33
C PRO A 348 -49.33 34.63 5.30
N GLU A 349 -48.22 35.19 5.80
CA GLU A 349 -48.24 36.35 6.71
C GLU A 349 -48.61 37.63 5.94
N GLY A 350 -48.04 37.83 4.74
CA GLY A 350 -48.41 38.96 3.87
C GLY A 350 -49.84 38.87 3.33
N GLU A 351 -50.31 37.66 2.99
CA GLU A 351 -51.71 37.45 2.57
C GLU A 351 -52.71 37.81 3.68
N ILE A 352 -52.41 37.52 4.94
CA ILE A 352 -53.22 37.92 6.11
C ILE A 352 -53.26 39.46 6.25
N LEU A 353 -52.12 40.14 6.09
CA LEU A 353 -52.04 41.60 6.17
C LEU A 353 -52.86 42.29 5.05
N ILE A 354 -52.75 41.80 3.82
CA ILE A 354 -53.54 42.30 2.67
C ILE A 354 -55.04 42.11 2.92
N LYS A 355 -55.45 40.94 3.42
CA LYS A 355 -56.86 40.65 3.73
C LYS A 355 -57.41 41.58 4.82
N ARG A 356 -56.62 41.92 5.85
CA ARG A 356 -57.03 42.91 6.86
C ARG A 356 -57.29 44.29 6.23
N CYS A 357 -56.51 44.68 5.24
CA CYS A 357 -56.72 45.91 4.49
C CYS A 357 -58.04 45.86 3.68
N GLU A 358 -58.35 44.73 3.01
CA GLU A 358 -59.63 44.54 2.29
C GLU A 358 -60.87 44.55 3.20
N GLU A 359 -60.72 44.14 4.46
CA GLU A 359 -61.80 44.18 5.46
C GLU A 359 -62.04 45.61 5.96
N LEU A 360 -60.98 46.37 6.27
CA LEU A 360 -61.09 47.77 6.70
C LEU A 360 -61.55 48.70 5.57
N GLN A 361 -61.08 48.50 4.34
CA GLN A 361 -61.43 49.32 3.18
C GLN A 361 -62.94 49.45 3.00
N LYS A 362 -63.70 48.37 3.23
CA LYS A 362 -65.18 48.35 3.09
C LYS A 362 -65.86 49.30 4.07
N ALA A 363 -65.43 49.32 5.34
CA ALA A 363 -65.95 50.24 6.35
C ALA A 363 -65.63 51.72 6.02
N VAL A 364 -64.48 51.97 5.39
CA VAL A 364 -64.11 53.31 4.90
C VAL A 364 -64.98 53.73 3.72
N LEU A 365 -65.25 52.85 2.76
CA LEU A 365 -66.09 53.16 1.59
C LEU A 365 -67.53 53.49 2.03
N ASP A 366 -68.14 52.70 2.92
CA ASP A 366 -69.47 52.99 3.48
C ASP A 366 -69.55 54.37 4.16
N SER A 367 -68.46 54.82 4.79
CA SER A 367 -68.36 56.08 5.54
C SER A 367 -67.76 57.26 4.76
N THR A 368 -67.55 57.12 3.44
CA THR A 368 -66.96 58.15 2.56
C THR A 368 -67.92 58.50 1.42
N ASP A 369 -67.84 59.71 0.87
CA ASP A 369 -68.60 60.07 -0.34
C ASP A 369 -68.14 59.25 -1.56
N PRO A 370 -69.03 58.81 -2.48
CA PRO A 370 -68.68 58.02 -3.65
C PRO A 370 -67.58 58.64 -4.54
N SER A 371 -67.44 59.96 -4.57
CA SER A 371 -66.36 60.63 -5.32
C SER A 371 -64.95 60.36 -4.79
N GLY A 372 -64.82 59.85 -3.55
CA GLY A 372 -63.55 59.40 -2.97
C GLY A 372 -63.27 57.89 -3.12
N HIS A 373 -64.21 57.09 -3.63
CA HIS A 373 -64.11 55.62 -3.60
C HIS A 373 -63.01 55.07 -4.51
N ASP A 374 -62.92 55.55 -5.76
CA ASP A 374 -61.95 55.05 -6.76
C ASP A 374 -60.50 55.16 -6.28
N ALA A 375 -60.15 56.24 -5.57
CA ALA A 375 -58.80 56.45 -5.04
C ALA A 375 -58.44 55.40 -3.98
N ILE A 376 -59.34 55.15 -3.05
CA ILE A 376 -59.18 54.19 -1.94
C ILE A 376 -59.12 52.75 -2.45
N ILE A 377 -59.91 52.41 -3.47
CA ILE A 377 -59.90 51.10 -4.13
C ILE A 377 -58.54 50.87 -4.82
N LYS A 378 -58.13 51.84 -5.63
CA LYS A 378 -56.90 51.77 -6.42
C LYS A 378 -55.64 51.59 -5.56
N GLU A 379 -55.53 52.33 -4.44
CA GLU A 379 -54.35 52.30 -3.56
C GLU A 379 -54.07 50.89 -3.00
N LEU A 380 -55.12 50.15 -2.62
CA LEU A 380 -54.98 48.78 -2.13
C LEU A 380 -54.67 47.78 -3.26
N ASP A 381 -55.25 47.95 -4.45
CA ASP A 381 -55.00 47.04 -5.56
C ASP A 381 -53.58 47.22 -6.15
N GLU A 382 -53.03 48.44 -6.17
CA GLU A 382 -51.61 48.68 -6.51
C GLU A 382 -50.66 47.96 -5.52
N HIS A 383 -51.00 47.91 -4.22
CA HIS A 383 -50.24 47.15 -3.21
C HIS A 383 -50.39 45.62 -3.37
N LYS A 384 -51.58 45.11 -3.71
CA LYS A 384 -51.78 43.68 -4.03
C LYS A 384 -50.92 43.23 -5.22
N ASP A 385 -50.83 44.05 -6.26
CA ASP A 385 -50.01 43.71 -7.43
C ASP A 385 -48.51 43.81 -7.14
N ALA A 386 -48.06 44.75 -6.29
CA ALA A 386 -46.69 44.77 -5.79
C ALA A 386 -46.32 43.48 -5.02
N TRP A 387 -47.23 42.98 -4.16
CA TRP A 387 -47.05 41.71 -3.44
C TRP A 387 -46.95 40.50 -4.38
N ARG A 388 -47.85 40.42 -5.39
CA ARG A 388 -47.84 39.36 -6.41
C ARG A 388 -46.54 39.35 -7.23
N LEU A 389 -46.06 40.53 -7.63
CA LEU A 389 -44.82 40.68 -8.41
C LEU A 389 -43.57 40.28 -7.61
N PHE A 390 -43.55 40.54 -6.30
CA PHE A 390 -42.47 40.09 -5.41
C PHE A 390 -42.39 38.56 -5.34
N LEU A 391 -43.49 37.88 -5.00
CA LEU A 391 -43.54 36.41 -4.91
C LEU A 391 -43.15 35.74 -6.25
N ALA A 392 -43.60 36.29 -7.38
CA ALA A 392 -43.24 35.81 -8.70
C ALA A 392 -41.74 35.94 -9.02
N ARG A 393 -41.07 37.01 -8.54
CA ARG A 393 -39.63 37.21 -8.69
C ARG A 393 -38.82 36.19 -7.89
N CYS A 394 -39.15 36.03 -6.60
CA CYS A 394 -38.43 35.10 -5.72
C CYS A 394 -38.52 33.66 -6.23
N SER A 395 -39.72 33.21 -6.64
CA SER A 395 -39.94 31.87 -7.21
C SER A 395 -39.09 31.61 -8.47
N ASN A 396 -39.02 32.58 -9.39
CA ASN A 396 -38.24 32.47 -10.63
C ASN A 396 -36.72 32.38 -10.37
N ASN A 397 -36.23 33.08 -9.35
CA ASN A 397 -34.82 33.04 -8.95
C ASN A 397 -34.45 31.69 -8.31
N VAL A 398 -35.31 31.14 -7.46
CA VAL A 398 -35.14 29.79 -6.86
C VAL A 398 -35.05 28.71 -7.93
N GLU A 399 -35.91 28.74 -8.94
CA GLU A 399 -35.91 27.72 -10.02
C GLU A 399 -34.59 27.76 -10.83
N LYS A 400 -34.08 28.94 -11.16
CA LYS A 400 -32.80 29.11 -11.88
C LYS A 400 -31.59 28.63 -11.09
N LEU A 401 -31.48 29.05 -9.83
CA LEU A 401 -30.36 28.65 -8.95
C LEU A 401 -30.35 27.13 -8.73
N ARG A 402 -31.53 26.50 -8.56
CA ARG A 402 -31.66 25.04 -8.49
C ARG A 402 -31.20 24.34 -9.78
N GLN A 403 -31.42 24.91 -10.96
CA GLN A 403 -30.95 24.30 -12.21
C GLN A 403 -29.42 24.33 -12.34
N LEU A 404 -28.77 25.45 -11.96
CA LEU A 404 -27.31 25.56 -11.96
C LEU A 404 -26.66 24.64 -10.91
N TYR A 405 -27.17 24.64 -9.67
CA TYR A 405 -26.70 23.75 -8.60
C TYR A 405 -26.78 22.28 -9.01
N ASN A 406 -27.86 21.85 -9.67
CA ASN A 406 -27.99 20.49 -10.18
C ASN A 406 -27.03 20.17 -11.34
N LYS A 407 -26.74 21.12 -12.26
CA LYS A 407 -25.72 20.94 -13.33
C LYS A 407 -24.34 20.68 -12.71
N TRP A 408 -23.94 21.53 -11.76
CA TRP A 408 -22.59 21.50 -11.17
C TRP A 408 -22.41 20.40 -10.14
N GLY A 409 -23.42 20.13 -9.29
CA GLY A 409 -23.41 19.01 -8.36
C GLY A 409 -23.28 17.66 -9.08
N LYS A 410 -23.96 17.49 -10.23
CA LYS A 410 -23.77 16.29 -11.06
C LYS A 410 -22.35 16.23 -11.65
N LEU A 411 -21.86 17.29 -12.27
CA LEU A 411 -20.52 17.31 -12.87
C LEU A 411 -19.42 17.01 -11.83
N SER A 412 -19.57 17.52 -10.61
CA SER A 412 -18.68 17.21 -9.48
C SER A 412 -18.70 15.72 -9.11
N ALA A 413 -19.89 15.11 -9.02
CA ALA A 413 -20.04 13.67 -8.77
C ALA A 413 -19.46 12.80 -9.91
N ASP A 414 -19.71 13.17 -11.18
CA ASP A 414 -19.17 12.47 -12.35
C ASP A 414 -17.62 12.54 -12.36
N ILE A 415 -17.03 13.68 -11.97
CA ILE A 415 -15.57 13.86 -11.80
C ILE A 415 -15.02 13.05 -10.62
N GLU A 416 -15.73 12.99 -9.48
CA GLU A 416 -15.30 12.18 -8.34
C GLU A 416 -15.38 10.67 -8.63
N GLU A 417 -16.42 10.19 -9.31
CA GLU A 417 -16.51 8.79 -9.74
C GLU A 417 -15.33 8.45 -10.66
N ALA A 418 -15.04 9.29 -11.66
CA ALA A 418 -13.90 9.11 -12.55
C ALA A 418 -12.56 9.12 -11.78
N LEU A 419 -12.36 10.03 -10.82
CA LEU A 419 -11.18 10.08 -9.96
C LEU A 419 -11.03 8.81 -9.10
N ASN A 420 -12.14 8.26 -8.59
CA ASN A 420 -12.14 7.04 -7.79
C ASN A 420 -11.92 5.79 -8.65
N TRP A 421 -12.45 5.76 -9.88
CA TRP A 421 -12.14 4.73 -10.88
C TRP A 421 -10.64 4.72 -11.25
N LEU A 422 -10.04 5.90 -11.47
CA LEU A 422 -8.60 6.03 -11.70
C LEU A 422 -7.79 5.47 -10.53
N LYS A 423 -8.09 5.85 -9.27
CA LYS A 423 -7.42 5.27 -8.08
C LYS A 423 -7.50 3.73 -8.07
N ALA A 424 -8.67 3.17 -8.36
CA ALA A 424 -8.91 1.73 -8.34
C ALA A 424 -8.22 0.96 -9.48
N ARG A 425 -7.94 1.61 -10.61
CA ARG A 425 -7.11 1.06 -11.71
C ARG A 425 -5.62 1.31 -11.51
N GLU A 426 -5.24 2.44 -10.94
CA GLU A 426 -3.87 2.78 -10.53
C GLU A 426 -3.28 1.75 -9.57
N ILE A 427 -4.04 1.30 -8.57
CA ILE A 427 -3.63 0.22 -7.66
C ILE A 427 -3.34 -1.10 -8.41
N GLN A 428 -4.10 -1.41 -9.47
CA GLN A 428 -3.93 -2.65 -10.24
C GLN A 428 -2.78 -2.58 -11.24
N VAL A 429 -2.55 -1.42 -11.87
CA VAL A 429 -1.40 -1.18 -12.75
C VAL A 429 -0.09 -1.13 -11.94
N LYS A 430 -0.14 -0.67 -10.68
CA LYS A 430 1.00 -0.68 -9.76
C LYS A 430 1.30 -2.04 -9.11
N ASP A 431 0.67 -3.15 -9.55
CA ASP A 431 1.04 -4.50 -9.11
C ASP A 431 2.46 -4.87 -9.56
N GLN A 432 3.43 -4.62 -8.68
CA GLN A 432 4.83 -4.99 -8.86
C GLN A 432 5.15 -6.42 -8.40
N SER A 433 4.16 -7.23 -8.00
CA SER A 433 4.45 -8.59 -7.53
C SER A 433 5.01 -9.44 -8.68
N LEU A 434 6.29 -9.80 -8.58
CA LEU A 434 6.97 -10.63 -9.58
C LEU A 434 6.30 -12.00 -9.69
N LYS A 435 6.24 -12.56 -10.90
CA LYS A 435 5.63 -13.87 -11.16
C LYS A 435 6.72 -14.96 -11.26
N SER A 436 6.34 -16.23 -11.05
CA SER A 436 7.29 -17.33 -10.84
C SER A 436 7.83 -17.99 -12.12
N ASN A 437 7.05 -18.09 -13.19
CA ASN A 437 7.43 -18.79 -14.43
C ASN A 437 6.87 -18.09 -15.67
N TYR A 438 7.28 -18.53 -16.87
CA TYR A 438 6.80 -18.01 -18.16
C TYR A 438 5.27 -17.85 -18.21
N ALA A 439 4.53 -18.91 -17.86
CA ALA A 439 3.07 -18.93 -17.94
C ALA A 439 2.43 -17.87 -17.04
N ASN A 440 2.91 -17.74 -15.80
CA ASN A 440 2.41 -16.75 -14.84
C ASN A 440 2.82 -15.32 -15.21
N LYS A 441 4.02 -15.10 -15.77
CA LYS A 441 4.42 -13.80 -16.34
C LYS A 441 3.52 -13.41 -17.51
N LYS A 442 3.21 -14.37 -18.40
CA LYS A 442 2.35 -14.17 -19.57
C LYS A 442 0.91 -13.85 -19.21
N LEU A 443 0.30 -14.62 -18.29
CA LEU A 443 -1.04 -14.34 -17.75
C LEU A 443 -1.14 -12.93 -17.13
N HIS A 444 -0.09 -12.47 -16.45
CA HIS A 444 -0.06 -11.12 -15.91
C HIS A 444 0.11 -10.04 -16.98
N LEU A 445 0.95 -10.28 -17.99
CA LEU A 445 1.07 -9.40 -19.16
C LEU A 445 -0.26 -9.25 -19.90
N ASP A 446 -0.98 -10.35 -20.13
CA ASP A 446 -2.29 -10.33 -20.79
C ASP A 446 -3.32 -9.54 -19.97
N LYS A 447 -3.28 -9.64 -18.62
CA LYS A 447 -4.08 -8.79 -17.71
C LYS A 447 -3.67 -7.31 -17.75
N LEU A 448 -2.37 -7.00 -17.85
CA LEU A 448 -1.93 -5.61 -18.00
C LEU A 448 -2.39 -5.02 -19.34
N LYS A 449 -2.39 -5.82 -20.43
CA LYS A 449 -2.91 -5.39 -21.73
C LYS A 449 -4.42 -5.17 -21.75
N SER A 450 -5.20 -5.96 -21.01
CA SER A 450 -6.64 -5.67 -20.84
C SER A 450 -6.87 -4.39 -20.04
N LEU A 451 -6.08 -4.14 -18.98
CA LEU A 451 -6.15 -2.89 -18.20
C LEU A 451 -5.76 -1.66 -19.04
N ASP A 452 -4.71 -1.73 -19.86
CA ASP A 452 -4.30 -0.64 -20.76
C ASP A 452 -5.40 -0.32 -21.80
N SER A 453 -6.09 -1.36 -22.27
CA SER A 453 -7.24 -1.24 -23.16
C SER A 453 -8.45 -0.59 -22.49
N GLU A 454 -8.72 -0.91 -21.21
CA GLU A 454 -9.78 -0.25 -20.42
C GLU A 454 -9.45 1.23 -20.15
N ILE A 455 -8.21 1.54 -19.75
CA ILE A 455 -7.73 2.91 -19.50
C ILE A 455 -7.78 3.73 -20.79
N SER A 456 -7.41 3.15 -21.93
CA SER A 456 -7.50 3.85 -23.22
C SER A 456 -8.95 4.15 -23.63
N ARG A 457 -9.92 3.29 -23.29
CA ARG A 457 -11.35 3.51 -23.59
C ARG A 457 -12.03 4.60 -22.75
N LYS A 458 -11.43 5.01 -21.62
CA LYS A 458 -11.93 6.15 -20.81
C LYS A 458 -11.46 7.52 -21.32
N GLU A 459 -10.68 7.58 -22.41
CA GLU A 459 -10.19 8.84 -22.99
C GLU A 459 -11.32 9.79 -23.39
N ASP A 460 -12.28 9.32 -24.19
CA ASP A 460 -13.39 10.14 -24.69
C ASP A 460 -14.28 10.69 -23.57
N GLU A 461 -14.49 9.88 -22.53
CA GLU A 461 -15.30 10.24 -21.35
C GLU A 461 -14.63 11.35 -20.52
N ILE A 462 -13.32 11.20 -20.24
CA ILE A 462 -12.54 12.20 -19.50
C ILE A 462 -12.37 13.48 -20.33
N SER A 463 -12.20 13.38 -21.65
CA SER A 463 -12.19 14.53 -22.56
C SER A 463 -13.54 15.27 -22.58
N SER A 464 -14.66 14.55 -22.53
CA SER A 464 -16.00 15.14 -22.43
C SER A 464 -16.19 15.89 -21.11
N LEU A 465 -15.85 15.27 -19.98
CA LEU A 465 -15.92 15.91 -18.65
C LEU A 465 -15.03 17.15 -18.57
N MET A 466 -13.81 17.10 -19.11
CA MET A 466 -12.93 18.26 -19.23
C MET A 466 -13.58 19.41 -20.02
N SER A 467 -14.22 19.11 -21.15
CA SER A 467 -14.88 20.14 -21.96
C SER A 467 -16.00 20.85 -21.20
N VAL A 468 -16.87 20.11 -20.49
CA VAL A 468 -17.98 20.70 -19.73
C VAL A 468 -17.48 21.46 -18.49
N SER A 469 -16.38 21.02 -17.88
CA SER A 469 -15.77 21.72 -16.73
C SER A 469 -15.14 23.08 -17.06
N SER A 470 -14.89 23.38 -18.35
CA SER A 470 -14.29 24.67 -18.76
C SER A 470 -15.23 25.88 -18.59
N GLU A 471 -16.53 25.63 -18.39
CA GLU A 471 -17.57 26.63 -18.09
C GLU A 471 -17.84 26.77 -16.57
N ALA A 472 -17.14 26.03 -15.72
CA ALA A 472 -17.46 25.88 -14.29
C ALA A 472 -16.60 26.76 -13.37
N ASP A 473 -17.03 26.88 -12.11
CA ASP A 473 -16.27 27.55 -11.06
C ASP A 473 -14.91 26.90 -10.76
N SER A 474 -14.02 27.70 -10.17
CA SER A 474 -12.62 27.38 -9.92
C SER A 474 -12.39 25.97 -9.39
N ASP A 475 -13.10 25.55 -8.33
CA ASP A 475 -12.87 24.24 -7.69
C ASP A 475 -13.24 23.04 -8.58
N ILE A 476 -14.24 23.19 -9.46
CA ILE A 476 -14.67 22.14 -10.39
C ILE A 476 -13.67 22.05 -11.56
N ALA A 477 -13.22 23.19 -12.09
CA ALA A 477 -12.17 23.25 -13.10
C ALA A 477 -10.83 22.69 -12.58
N ASP A 478 -10.52 22.93 -11.31
CA ASP A 478 -9.33 22.40 -10.62
C ASP A 478 -9.47 20.88 -10.37
N GLY A 479 -10.68 20.40 -10.03
CA GLY A 479 -11.03 18.99 -9.93
C GLY A 479 -10.86 18.22 -11.25
N ALA A 480 -11.37 18.79 -12.34
CA ALA A 480 -11.21 18.24 -13.69
C ALA A 480 -9.73 18.24 -14.14
N SER A 481 -9.00 19.32 -13.88
CA SER A 481 -7.56 19.40 -14.18
C SER A 481 -6.75 18.33 -13.44
N LYS A 482 -7.11 18.02 -12.19
CA LYS A 482 -6.54 16.91 -11.40
C LYS A 482 -6.94 15.53 -11.96
N LEU A 483 -8.15 15.37 -12.49
CA LEU A 483 -8.62 14.16 -13.19
C LEU A 483 -7.79 13.89 -14.45
N LEU A 484 -7.63 14.89 -15.33
CA LEU A 484 -6.86 14.77 -16.58
C LEU A 484 -5.37 14.47 -16.31
N SER A 485 -4.77 15.16 -15.33
CA SER A 485 -3.37 14.93 -14.94
C SER A 485 -3.15 13.49 -14.45
N LYS A 486 -4.03 12.98 -13.58
CA LYS A 486 -3.98 11.59 -13.11
C LYS A 486 -4.24 10.57 -14.23
N TYR A 487 -5.13 10.89 -15.17
CA TYR A 487 -5.38 10.05 -16.33
C TYR A 487 -4.14 9.87 -17.20
N GLN A 488 -3.48 10.98 -17.57
CA GLN A 488 -2.26 10.94 -18.38
C GLN A 488 -1.11 10.19 -17.67
N ALA A 489 -0.96 10.40 -16.36
CA ALA A 489 0.01 9.67 -15.55
C ALA A 489 -0.28 8.15 -15.53
N LEU A 490 -1.53 7.74 -15.28
CA LEU A 490 -1.92 6.33 -15.26
C LEU A 490 -1.78 5.67 -16.64
N LYS A 491 -2.16 6.36 -17.72
CA LYS A 491 -2.01 5.88 -19.10
C LYS A 491 -0.55 5.66 -19.49
N THR A 492 0.33 6.55 -19.06
CA THR A 492 1.79 6.41 -19.28
C THR A 492 2.34 5.24 -18.47
N GLN A 493 2.03 5.17 -17.18
CA GLN A 493 2.47 4.08 -16.30
C GLN A 493 1.96 2.70 -16.74
N SER A 494 0.74 2.63 -17.28
CA SER A 494 0.15 1.41 -17.84
C SER A 494 0.99 0.87 -19.00
N LYS A 495 1.32 1.71 -19.98
CA LYS A 495 2.18 1.34 -21.11
C LYS A 495 3.59 0.95 -20.70
N GLU A 496 4.18 1.65 -19.73
CA GLU A 496 5.50 1.29 -19.16
C GLU A 496 5.46 -0.10 -18.50
N MET A 497 4.42 -0.41 -17.73
CA MET A 497 4.29 -1.70 -17.04
C MET A 497 4.01 -2.84 -18.02
N VAL A 498 3.21 -2.61 -19.08
CA VAL A 498 3.05 -3.55 -20.20
C VAL A 498 4.40 -3.83 -20.86
N GLY A 499 5.10 -2.81 -21.38
CA GLY A 499 6.37 -2.99 -22.10
C GLY A 499 7.49 -3.59 -21.24
N ARG A 500 7.47 -3.34 -19.92
CA ARG A 500 8.35 -4.01 -18.95
C ARG A 500 8.04 -5.51 -18.86
N TYR A 501 6.78 -5.89 -18.73
CA TYR A 501 6.38 -7.30 -18.70
C TYR A 501 6.51 -8.01 -20.05
N GLU A 502 6.41 -7.31 -21.19
CA GLU A 502 6.74 -7.88 -22.50
C GLU A 502 8.20 -8.35 -22.56
N ASN A 503 9.13 -7.54 -22.07
CA ASN A 503 10.53 -7.95 -21.95
C ASN A 503 10.71 -9.12 -20.96
N TYR A 504 10.07 -9.10 -19.79
CA TYR A 504 10.15 -10.19 -18.81
C TYR A 504 9.58 -11.53 -19.31
N VAL A 505 8.55 -11.50 -20.17
CA VAL A 505 7.99 -12.69 -20.83
C VAL A 505 8.91 -13.14 -21.97
N ARG A 506 9.47 -12.21 -22.74
CA ARG A 506 10.40 -12.48 -23.84
C ARG A 506 11.69 -13.15 -23.33
N GLU A 507 12.39 -12.53 -22.38
CA GLU A 507 13.65 -13.04 -21.82
C GLU A 507 13.50 -14.43 -21.20
N HIS A 508 12.43 -14.66 -20.42
CA HIS A 508 12.18 -15.97 -19.81
C HIS A 508 11.75 -17.02 -20.84
N GLY A 509 11.04 -16.64 -21.91
CA GLY A 509 10.71 -17.54 -23.01
C GLY A 509 11.91 -17.89 -23.90
N GLU A 510 12.79 -16.92 -24.17
CA GLU A 510 14.07 -17.15 -24.84
C GLU A 510 14.96 -18.10 -24.03
N PHE A 511 15.01 -17.95 -22.70
CA PHE A 511 15.70 -18.89 -21.80
C PHE A 511 15.10 -20.29 -21.82
N ASP A 512 13.78 -20.44 -21.60
CA ASP A 512 13.11 -21.76 -21.57
C ASP A 512 13.29 -22.51 -22.91
N GLN A 513 13.26 -21.81 -24.05
CA GLN A 513 13.55 -22.39 -25.36
C GLN A 513 15.01 -22.87 -25.45
N LYS A 514 15.99 -21.99 -25.17
CA LYS A 514 17.42 -22.34 -25.23
C LYS A 514 17.75 -23.49 -24.27
N HIS A 515 17.14 -23.51 -23.07
CA HIS A 515 17.27 -24.58 -22.09
C HIS A 515 16.75 -25.91 -22.62
N ALA A 516 15.52 -25.94 -23.14
CA ALA A 516 14.94 -27.16 -23.71
C ALA A 516 15.74 -27.70 -24.90
N GLU A 517 16.19 -26.83 -25.81
CA GLU A 517 17.03 -27.20 -26.96
C GLU A 517 18.39 -27.75 -26.51
N PHE A 518 19.06 -27.10 -25.56
CA PHE A 518 20.37 -27.53 -25.08
C PHE A 518 20.29 -28.81 -24.23
N MET A 519 19.28 -28.95 -23.36
CA MET A 519 19.04 -30.17 -22.60
C MET A 519 18.72 -31.37 -23.50
N LYS A 520 18.05 -31.15 -24.64
CA LYS A 520 17.86 -32.17 -25.67
C LYS A 520 19.19 -32.55 -26.35
N LEU A 521 20.05 -31.58 -26.64
CA LEU A 521 21.38 -31.82 -27.20
C LEU A 521 22.25 -32.65 -26.23
N LEU A 522 22.27 -32.32 -24.93
CA LEU A 522 23.02 -33.07 -23.93
C LEU A 522 22.49 -34.50 -23.75
N LYS A 523 21.17 -34.71 -23.79
CA LYS A 523 20.56 -36.05 -23.74
C LYS A 523 20.83 -36.87 -25.01
N SER A 524 21.17 -36.23 -26.14
CA SER A 524 21.76 -36.92 -27.30
C SER A 524 23.22 -37.30 -27.04
N TYR A 525 24.06 -36.33 -26.63
CA TYR A 525 25.49 -36.59 -26.37
C TYR A 525 25.71 -37.68 -25.31
N ASP A 526 24.87 -37.74 -24.28
CA ASP A 526 24.84 -38.82 -23.28
C ASP A 526 24.55 -40.20 -23.90
N ALA A 527 23.58 -40.29 -24.81
CA ALA A 527 23.22 -41.53 -25.51
C ALA A 527 24.31 -41.96 -26.51
N ASP A 528 24.81 -41.02 -27.31
CA ASP A 528 25.90 -41.22 -28.28
C ASP A 528 27.19 -41.67 -27.57
N LEU A 529 27.49 -41.06 -26.41
CA LEU A 529 28.61 -41.43 -25.55
C LEU A 529 28.43 -42.85 -24.99
N LYS A 530 27.23 -43.19 -24.49
CA LYS A 530 26.95 -44.53 -23.97
C LYS A 530 27.09 -45.60 -25.06
N GLN A 531 26.69 -45.32 -26.31
CA GLN A 531 26.92 -46.21 -27.46
C GLN A 531 28.41 -46.44 -27.77
N HIS A 532 29.29 -45.47 -27.49
CA HIS A 532 30.72 -45.55 -27.79
C HIS A 532 31.64 -45.79 -26.58
N SER A 533 31.08 -45.78 -25.36
CA SER A 533 31.78 -46.01 -24.10
C SER A 533 32.44 -47.39 -23.94
N GLN A 534 31.93 -48.40 -24.66
CA GLN A 534 32.40 -49.78 -24.54
C GLN A 534 33.63 -50.03 -25.40
N ILE A 535 34.76 -50.31 -24.75
CA ILE A 535 36.03 -50.74 -25.35
C ILE A 535 35.90 -52.22 -25.75
N VAL A 536 35.11 -52.49 -26.77
CA VAL A 536 34.86 -53.85 -27.30
C VAL A 536 35.01 -53.84 -28.81
N GLY A 537 35.73 -54.81 -29.36
CA GLY A 537 36.02 -54.93 -30.78
C GLY A 537 37.52 -55.08 -31.10
N ASP A 538 37.81 -55.19 -32.39
CA ASP A 538 39.15 -55.20 -32.98
C ASP A 538 39.79 -53.81 -33.03
N LEU A 539 41.05 -53.75 -33.47
CA LEU A 539 41.82 -52.50 -33.58
C LEU A 539 41.10 -51.43 -34.43
N ASP A 540 40.51 -51.82 -35.56
CA ASP A 540 39.86 -50.89 -36.49
C ASP A 540 38.58 -50.28 -35.89
N SER A 541 37.73 -51.10 -35.27
CA SER A 541 36.51 -50.61 -34.60
C SER A 541 36.80 -49.79 -33.34
N LEU A 542 37.90 -50.08 -32.63
CA LEU A 542 38.39 -49.24 -31.53
C LEU A 542 38.95 -47.89 -32.02
N GLN A 543 39.64 -47.85 -33.17
CA GLN A 543 40.05 -46.59 -33.81
C GLN A 543 38.85 -45.78 -34.32
N GLU A 544 37.82 -46.42 -34.89
CA GLU A 544 36.60 -45.72 -35.31
C GLU A 544 35.87 -45.08 -34.11
N LYS A 545 35.81 -45.78 -32.96
CA LYS A 545 35.30 -45.24 -31.69
C LYS A 545 36.15 -44.06 -31.20
N GLN A 546 37.49 -44.17 -31.23
CA GLN A 546 38.40 -43.10 -30.82
C GLN A 546 38.14 -41.83 -31.65
N LYS A 547 37.97 -41.98 -32.97
CA LYS A 547 37.60 -40.86 -33.85
C LYS A 547 36.27 -40.23 -33.44
N LYS A 548 35.21 -41.02 -33.26
CA LYS A 548 33.88 -40.50 -32.86
C LYS A 548 33.91 -39.76 -31.53
N LEU A 549 34.62 -40.28 -30.52
CA LEU A 549 34.76 -39.59 -29.23
C LEU A 549 35.56 -38.27 -29.35
N ARG A 550 36.57 -38.20 -30.23
CA ARG A 550 37.25 -36.92 -30.56
C ARG A 550 36.32 -35.95 -31.26
N ASP A 551 35.59 -36.39 -32.29
CA ASP A 551 34.62 -35.57 -33.01
C ASP A 551 33.53 -35.02 -32.05
N MET A 552 33.09 -35.82 -31.07
CA MET A 552 32.20 -35.39 -29.98
C MET A 552 32.85 -34.37 -29.03
N SER A 553 34.12 -34.56 -28.65
CA SER A 553 34.85 -33.62 -27.78
C SER A 553 35.06 -32.25 -28.45
N ASP A 554 35.34 -32.25 -29.75
CA ASP A 554 35.37 -31.05 -30.58
C ASP A 554 34.01 -30.36 -30.69
N ALA A 555 32.94 -31.13 -30.87
CA ALA A 555 31.56 -30.62 -30.93
C ALA A 555 31.11 -30.03 -29.58
N ARG A 556 31.42 -30.71 -28.46
CA ARG A 556 31.23 -30.20 -27.09
C ARG A 556 32.00 -28.90 -26.88
N SER A 557 33.28 -28.85 -27.25
CA SER A 557 34.12 -27.66 -27.06
C SER A 557 33.53 -26.42 -27.75
N LYS A 558 32.99 -26.59 -28.97
CA LYS A 558 32.26 -25.54 -29.72
C LYS A 558 30.95 -25.09 -29.06
N LYS A 559 30.41 -25.86 -28.10
CA LYS A 559 29.17 -25.57 -27.36
C LYS A 559 29.39 -24.95 -25.97
N CYS A 560 30.63 -24.85 -25.49
CA CYS A 560 30.94 -24.30 -24.16
C CYS A 560 30.43 -22.85 -23.99
N VAL A 561 30.67 -21.99 -24.99
CA VAL A 561 30.17 -20.60 -25.00
C VAL A 561 28.63 -20.53 -25.01
N THR A 562 27.95 -21.49 -25.66
CA THR A 562 26.47 -21.57 -25.65
C THR A 562 25.95 -21.98 -24.27
N TYR A 563 26.64 -22.90 -23.59
CA TYR A 563 26.35 -23.30 -22.21
C TYR A 563 26.56 -22.14 -21.23
N GLU A 564 27.70 -21.44 -21.30
CA GLU A 564 28.00 -20.26 -20.48
C GLU A 564 26.96 -19.15 -20.67
N SER A 565 26.60 -18.83 -21.92
CA SER A 565 25.55 -17.86 -22.24
C SER A 565 24.17 -18.28 -21.72
N LEU A 566 23.89 -19.58 -21.63
CA LEU A 566 22.62 -20.11 -21.11
C LEU A 566 22.57 -20.04 -19.57
N LEU A 567 23.71 -20.19 -18.88
CA LEU A 567 23.80 -19.92 -17.44
C LEU A 567 23.55 -18.42 -17.17
N ASP A 568 24.24 -17.53 -17.87
CA ASP A 568 24.10 -16.07 -17.76
C ASP A 568 22.66 -15.61 -18.07
N ASP A 569 22.04 -16.13 -19.14
CA ASP A 569 20.62 -15.86 -19.45
C ASP A 569 19.67 -16.30 -18.32
N GLY A 570 19.90 -17.47 -17.71
CA GLY A 570 19.11 -17.93 -16.57
C GLY A 570 19.32 -17.10 -15.31
N GLU A 571 20.54 -16.63 -15.05
CA GLU A 571 20.86 -15.84 -13.86
C GLU A 571 20.35 -14.37 -13.99
N LYS A 572 20.27 -13.81 -15.21
CA LYS A 572 19.55 -12.55 -15.49
C LYS A 572 18.10 -12.60 -15.06
N LEU A 573 17.40 -13.73 -15.26
CA LEU A 573 15.98 -13.88 -14.91
C LEU A 573 15.70 -13.68 -13.43
N TYR A 574 16.69 -13.87 -12.54
CA TYR A 574 16.51 -13.61 -11.11
C TYR A 574 16.06 -12.18 -10.84
N THR A 575 16.55 -11.19 -11.61
CA THR A 575 16.21 -9.77 -11.43
C THR A 575 14.71 -9.48 -11.38
N HIS A 576 13.91 -10.24 -12.14
CA HIS A 576 12.50 -9.98 -12.38
C HIS A 576 11.59 -11.22 -12.25
N THR A 577 12.03 -12.22 -11.48
CA THR A 577 11.26 -13.46 -11.18
C THR A 577 11.04 -13.60 -9.66
N SER A 578 9.89 -14.12 -9.24
CA SER A 578 9.55 -14.33 -7.81
C SER A 578 10.52 -15.33 -7.14
N PRO A 579 10.68 -15.31 -5.79
CA PRO A 579 11.60 -16.20 -5.09
C PRO A 579 11.43 -17.68 -5.45
N ASP A 580 10.20 -18.18 -5.48
CA ASP A 580 9.89 -19.58 -5.84
C ASP A 580 10.30 -19.89 -7.29
N GLY A 581 10.09 -18.91 -8.18
CA GLY A 581 10.52 -19.00 -9.58
C GLY A 581 12.03 -18.98 -9.77
N ARG A 582 12.77 -18.23 -8.94
CA ARG A 582 14.24 -18.27 -8.92
C ARG A 582 14.75 -19.65 -8.52
N GLU A 583 14.03 -20.36 -7.63
CA GLU A 583 14.41 -21.71 -7.24
C GLU A 583 14.12 -22.74 -8.35
N ILE A 584 13.02 -22.60 -9.10
CA ILE A 584 12.77 -23.39 -10.32
C ILE A 584 13.93 -23.20 -11.32
N ILE A 585 14.33 -21.95 -11.58
CA ILE A 585 15.45 -21.63 -12.49
C ILE A 585 16.77 -22.21 -11.95
N ARG A 586 17.05 -22.12 -10.65
CA ARG A 586 18.23 -22.75 -10.04
C ARG A 586 18.25 -24.26 -10.24
N LEU A 587 17.10 -24.94 -10.14
CA LEU A 587 17.00 -26.38 -10.41
C LEU A 587 17.24 -26.68 -11.90
N GLN A 588 16.65 -25.93 -12.82
CA GLN A 588 16.92 -26.03 -14.27
C GLN A 588 18.42 -25.85 -14.59
N LEU A 589 19.07 -24.84 -13.99
CA LEU A 589 20.50 -24.57 -14.16
C LEU A 589 21.40 -25.58 -13.43
N ARG A 590 20.90 -26.26 -12.39
CA ARG A 590 21.63 -27.32 -11.68
C ARG A 590 21.56 -28.67 -12.42
N GLU A 591 20.41 -29.02 -13.01
CA GLU A 591 20.29 -30.18 -13.91
C GLU A 591 21.22 -29.97 -15.12
N LEU A 592 21.20 -28.77 -15.71
CA LEU A 592 22.06 -28.38 -16.84
C LEU A 592 23.56 -28.48 -16.50
N ARG A 593 23.99 -27.89 -15.37
CA ARG A 593 25.39 -27.99 -14.87
C ARG A 593 25.80 -29.45 -14.67
N SER A 594 25.02 -30.21 -13.90
CA SER A 594 25.33 -31.60 -13.58
C SER A 594 25.41 -32.48 -14.83
N LEU A 595 24.48 -32.33 -15.79
CA LEU A 595 24.51 -33.13 -17.02
C LEU A 595 25.68 -32.74 -17.92
N TRP A 596 26.00 -31.45 -18.05
CA TRP A 596 27.17 -30.99 -18.79
C TRP A 596 28.48 -31.50 -18.19
N GLU A 597 28.63 -31.40 -16.87
CA GLU A 597 29.82 -31.83 -16.12
C GLU A 597 29.99 -33.35 -16.21
N THR A 598 28.97 -34.15 -15.85
CA THR A 598 29.04 -35.61 -15.91
C THR A 598 29.27 -36.14 -17.32
N THR A 599 28.58 -35.63 -18.36
CA THR A 599 28.84 -36.05 -19.75
C THR A 599 30.24 -35.65 -20.22
N SER A 600 30.79 -34.53 -19.72
CA SER A 600 32.17 -34.11 -20.03
C SER A 600 33.22 -35.02 -19.35
N GLU A 601 33.01 -35.39 -18.09
CA GLU A 601 33.87 -36.29 -17.33
C GLU A 601 33.83 -37.71 -17.89
N GLU A 602 32.65 -38.25 -18.18
CA GLU A 602 32.49 -39.57 -18.80
C GLU A 602 33.11 -39.63 -20.20
N LEU A 603 32.97 -38.57 -21.02
CA LEU A 603 33.64 -38.46 -22.32
C LEU A 603 35.17 -38.44 -22.16
N GLN A 604 35.70 -37.63 -21.26
CA GLN A 604 37.14 -37.54 -21.02
C GLN A 604 37.73 -38.86 -20.48
N ALA A 605 37.00 -39.54 -19.59
CA ALA A 605 37.40 -40.82 -19.01
C ALA A 605 37.30 -41.99 -19.99
N THR A 606 36.27 -42.03 -20.85
CA THR A 606 36.16 -43.04 -21.92
C THR A 606 37.22 -42.84 -23.00
N MET A 607 37.50 -41.60 -23.41
CA MET A 607 38.62 -41.28 -24.30
C MET A 607 39.96 -41.75 -23.71
N GLN A 608 40.27 -41.40 -22.45
CA GLN A 608 41.52 -41.81 -21.80
C GLN A 608 41.67 -43.35 -21.69
N LYS A 609 40.60 -44.06 -21.32
CA LYS A 609 40.62 -45.54 -21.27
C LYS A 609 40.83 -46.15 -22.66
N LEU A 610 40.19 -45.60 -23.69
CA LEU A 610 40.31 -46.09 -25.07
C LEU A 610 41.71 -45.79 -25.65
N ASP A 611 42.23 -44.59 -25.45
CA ASP A 611 43.60 -44.22 -25.83
C ASP A 611 44.64 -45.11 -25.12
N GLN A 612 44.43 -45.41 -23.83
CA GLN A 612 45.29 -46.33 -23.08
C GLN A 612 45.20 -47.78 -23.57
N CYS A 613 44.02 -48.25 -23.98
CA CYS A 613 43.83 -49.58 -24.55
C CYS A 613 44.48 -49.68 -25.95
N LEU A 614 44.33 -48.66 -26.79
CA LEU A 614 45.00 -48.57 -28.10
C LEU A 614 46.53 -48.51 -27.98
N LEU A 615 47.06 -47.84 -26.95
CA LEU A 615 48.50 -47.87 -26.63
C LEU A 615 48.96 -49.27 -26.20
N GLN A 616 48.20 -49.97 -25.35
CA GLN A 616 48.50 -51.35 -24.97
C GLN A 616 48.44 -52.31 -26.16
N LEU A 617 47.48 -52.14 -27.08
CA LEU A 617 47.41 -52.88 -28.35
C LEU A 617 48.66 -52.64 -29.21
N ALA A 618 49.12 -51.40 -29.34
CA ALA A 618 50.33 -51.08 -30.10
C ALA A 618 51.60 -51.70 -29.47
N GLU A 619 51.77 -51.61 -28.15
CA GLU A 619 52.85 -52.30 -27.43
C GLU A 619 52.79 -53.82 -27.62
N PHE A 620 51.58 -54.39 -27.54
CA PHE A 620 51.36 -55.81 -27.72
C PHE A 620 51.69 -56.25 -29.16
N THR A 621 51.29 -55.51 -30.19
CA THR A 621 51.61 -55.82 -31.59
C THR A 621 53.12 -55.87 -31.83
N LEU A 622 53.88 -54.90 -31.27
CA LEU A 622 55.34 -54.90 -31.34
C LEU A 622 55.96 -56.10 -30.62
N ALA A 623 55.48 -56.45 -29.43
CA ALA A 623 55.97 -57.60 -28.67
C ALA A 623 55.58 -58.95 -29.31
N GLN A 624 54.41 -59.02 -29.93
CA GLN A 624 53.94 -60.14 -30.76
C GLN A 624 54.86 -60.33 -31.96
N GLU A 625 55.22 -59.28 -32.69
CA GLU A 625 56.13 -59.38 -33.84
C GLU A 625 57.52 -59.86 -33.41
N GLN A 626 58.09 -59.25 -32.36
CA GLN A 626 59.38 -59.64 -31.80
C GLN A 626 59.41 -61.12 -31.40
N LEU A 627 58.41 -61.57 -30.63
CA LEU A 627 58.29 -62.97 -30.21
C LEU A 627 58.10 -63.91 -31.42
N THR A 628 57.25 -63.53 -32.37
CA THR A 628 56.97 -64.34 -33.57
C THR A 628 58.20 -64.47 -34.47
N ASN A 629 59.08 -63.48 -34.52
CA ASN A 629 60.32 -63.55 -35.26
C ASN A 629 61.40 -64.37 -34.52
N TRP A 630 61.54 -64.20 -33.20
CA TRP A 630 62.42 -65.03 -32.39
C TRP A 630 62.08 -66.53 -32.49
N LEU A 631 60.79 -66.90 -32.41
CA LEU A 631 60.37 -68.30 -32.55
C LEU A 631 60.75 -68.91 -33.91
N LYS A 632 60.68 -68.15 -35.01
CA LYS A 632 61.14 -68.60 -36.35
C LYS A 632 62.64 -68.86 -36.38
N ASP A 633 63.44 -67.97 -35.77
CA ASP A 633 64.90 -68.15 -35.75
C ASP A 633 65.31 -69.31 -34.82
N VAL A 634 64.58 -69.56 -33.73
CA VAL A 634 64.72 -70.79 -32.92
C VAL A 634 64.38 -72.05 -33.72
N GLU A 635 63.23 -72.10 -34.41
CA GLU A 635 62.87 -73.26 -35.25
C GLU A 635 63.92 -73.53 -36.34
N LYS A 636 64.42 -72.47 -36.97
CA LYS A 636 65.49 -72.52 -37.98
C LYS A 636 66.82 -73.00 -37.39
N ALA A 637 67.19 -72.56 -36.19
CA ALA A 637 68.37 -73.04 -35.48
C ALA A 637 68.23 -74.55 -35.15
N MET A 638 67.11 -74.96 -34.57
CA MET A 638 66.78 -76.37 -34.29
C MET A 638 66.80 -77.22 -35.56
N GLN A 639 66.23 -76.73 -36.67
CA GLN A 639 66.23 -77.43 -37.95
C GLN A 639 67.66 -77.58 -38.52
N SER A 640 68.57 -76.65 -38.26
CA SER A 640 69.99 -76.81 -38.62
C SER A 640 70.70 -77.88 -37.76
N HIS A 641 70.20 -78.13 -36.54
CA HIS A 641 70.77 -79.09 -35.60
C HIS A 641 70.35 -80.55 -35.84
N THR A 642 69.41 -80.82 -36.76
CA THR A 642 69.03 -82.21 -37.12
C THR A 642 70.05 -82.91 -38.05
N GLY A 643 71.10 -82.21 -38.49
CA GLY A 643 72.07 -82.72 -39.47
C GLY A 643 73.11 -83.68 -38.88
N LEU A 644 73.10 -84.95 -39.33
CA LEU A 644 74.07 -85.97 -38.92
C LEU A 644 75.52 -85.54 -39.18
N LYS A 645 76.40 -85.84 -38.21
CA LYS A 645 77.84 -85.49 -38.24
C LYS A 645 78.73 -86.72 -38.44
N ALA A 646 79.97 -86.49 -38.86
CA ALA A 646 80.94 -87.55 -39.16
C ALA A 646 81.70 -88.02 -37.91
N THR A 647 82.28 -87.08 -37.14
CA THR A 647 83.20 -87.40 -36.02
C THR A 647 82.56 -87.22 -34.65
N LEU A 648 83.18 -87.77 -33.61
CA LEU A 648 82.76 -87.55 -32.22
C LEU A 648 82.84 -86.07 -31.83
N GLN A 649 83.90 -85.36 -32.22
CA GLN A 649 84.06 -83.93 -31.97
C GLN A 649 82.96 -83.10 -32.64
N GLU A 650 82.60 -83.40 -33.89
CA GLU A 650 81.48 -82.74 -34.57
C GLU A 650 80.13 -83.01 -33.87
N LYS A 651 79.88 -84.25 -33.40
CA LYS A 651 78.66 -84.57 -32.64
C LYS A 651 78.62 -83.82 -31.30
N LYS A 652 79.74 -83.74 -30.57
CA LYS A 652 79.85 -82.99 -29.30
C LYS A 652 79.64 -81.48 -29.50
N ALA A 653 80.22 -80.90 -30.55
CA ALA A 653 80.01 -79.49 -30.88
C ALA A 653 78.53 -79.20 -31.23
N LEU A 654 77.90 -80.08 -32.01
CA LEU A 654 76.47 -79.96 -32.35
C LEU A 654 75.58 -80.03 -31.10
N LEU A 655 75.86 -80.98 -30.20
CA LEU A 655 75.16 -81.10 -28.92
C LEU A 655 75.33 -79.84 -28.07
N GLN A 656 76.55 -79.30 -27.94
CA GLN A 656 76.80 -78.11 -27.13
C GLN A 656 76.08 -76.87 -27.70
N ASN A 657 76.10 -76.69 -29.02
CA ASN A 657 75.35 -75.62 -29.69
C ASN A 657 73.85 -75.76 -29.43
N HIS A 658 73.32 -76.98 -29.46
CA HIS A 658 71.90 -77.20 -29.19
C HIS A 658 71.54 -77.04 -27.71
N LYS A 659 72.43 -77.37 -26.77
CA LYS A 659 72.25 -77.05 -25.34
C LYS A 659 72.13 -75.54 -25.09
N ILE A 660 72.91 -74.73 -25.80
CA ILE A 660 72.79 -73.26 -25.73
C ILE A 660 71.42 -72.80 -26.25
N VAL A 661 70.98 -73.28 -27.42
CA VAL A 661 69.64 -72.96 -27.97
C VAL A 661 68.52 -73.42 -27.04
N HIS A 662 68.64 -74.59 -26.40
CA HIS A 662 67.65 -75.07 -25.44
C HIS A 662 67.58 -74.19 -24.18
N GLN A 663 68.74 -73.73 -23.67
CA GLN A 663 68.80 -72.79 -22.54
C GLN A 663 68.21 -71.42 -22.91
N GLU A 664 68.43 -70.93 -24.13
CA GLU A 664 67.80 -69.69 -24.62
C GLU A 664 66.27 -69.82 -24.69
N VAL A 665 65.76 -70.94 -25.22
CA VAL A 665 64.32 -71.24 -25.27
C VAL A 665 63.69 -71.25 -23.87
N LEU A 666 64.35 -71.87 -22.89
CA LEU A 666 63.86 -71.89 -21.51
C LEU A 666 63.99 -70.52 -20.81
N GLY A 667 65.03 -69.72 -21.10
CA GLY A 667 65.18 -68.37 -20.55
C GLY A 667 64.07 -67.42 -21.00
N ASN A 668 63.71 -67.50 -22.29
CA ASN A 668 62.67 -66.68 -22.90
C ASN A 668 61.23 -67.15 -22.60
N GLN A 669 61.04 -68.20 -21.78
CA GLN A 669 59.76 -68.55 -21.16
C GLN A 669 59.08 -67.33 -20.51
N SER A 670 59.87 -66.48 -19.85
CA SER A 670 59.41 -65.25 -19.20
C SER A 670 58.83 -64.23 -20.18
N LEU A 671 59.47 -64.05 -21.34
CA LEU A 671 59.00 -63.19 -22.43
C LEU A 671 57.69 -63.73 -23.03
N VAL A 672 57.61 -65.04 -23.30
CA VAL A 672 56.39 -65.69 -23.81
C VAL A 672 55.22 -65.49 -22.84
N THR A 673 55.45 -65.72 -21.54
CA THR A 673 54.44 -65.50 -20.50
C THR A 673 54.00 -64.04 -20.46
N SER A 674 54.92 -63.08 -20.48
CA SER A 674 54.57 -61.64 -20.46
C SER A 674 53.77 -61.19 -21.69
N VAL A 675 54.10 -61.71 -22.89
CA VAL A 675 53.30 -61.45 -24.11
C VAL A 675 51.91 -62.09 -24.00
N CYS A 676 51.79 -63.27 -23.39
CA CYS A 676 50.49 -63.89 -23.10
C CYS A 676 49.68 -63.11 -22.05
N GLU A 677 50.31 -62.57 -21.01
CA GLU A 677 49.65 -61.75 -20.00
C GLU A 677 49.14 -60.42 -20.59
N LYS A 678 49.93 -59.75 -21.43
CA LYS A 678 49.47 -58.59 -22.22
C LYS A 678 48.30 -58.95 -23.14
N ALA A 679 48.39 -60.06 -23.87
CA ALA A 679 47.32 -60.52 -24.76
C ALA A 679 46.04 -60.89 -24.00
N GLN A 680 46.15 -61.47 -22.80
CA GLN A 680 45.01 -61.82 -21.96
C GLN A 680 44.36 -60.57 -21.37
N SER A 681 45.15 -59.64 -20.82
CA SER A 681 44.64 -58.36 -20.31
C SER A 681 43.95 -57.53 -21.40
N LEU A 682 44.44 -57.59 -22.64
CA LEU A 682 43.78 -56.99 -23.79
C LEU A 682 42.52 -57.76 -24.20
N LEU A 683 42.52 -59.10 -24.20
CA LEU A 683 41.33 -59.93 -24.47
C LEU A 683 40.21 -59.67 -23.45
N ASP A 684 40.55 -59.56 -22.17
CA ASP A 684 39.60 -59.30 -21.08
C ASP A 684 38.99 -57.89 -21.18
N GLN A 685 39.73 -56.93 -21.74
CA GLN A 685 39.25 -55.58 -22.06
C GLN A 685 38.39 -55.58 -23.34
N THR A 686 38.96 -55.99 -24.48
CA THR A 686 38.40 -55.77 -25.84
C THR A 686 37.44 -56.85 -26.31
N GLN A 687 37.50 -58.04 -25.71
CA GLN A 687 36.79 -59.26 -26.12
C GLN A 687 37.12 -59.73 -27.56
N ASP A 688 38.24 -59.27 -28.14
CA ASP A 688 38.65 -59.65 -29.49
C ASP A 688 39.05 -61.13 -29.60
N GLN A 689 38.28 -61.89 -30.38
CA GLN A 689 38.55 -63.31 -30.62
C GLN A 689 39.86 -63.57 -31.40
N ALA A 690 40.44 -62.58 -32.08
CA ALA A 690 41.75 -62.74 -32.70
C ALA A 690 42.86 -62.86 -31.64
N LEU A 691 42.81 -62.08 -30.56
CA LEU A 691 43.71 -62.22 -29.40
C LEU A 691 43.58 -63.61 -28.75
N SER A 692 42.34 -64.12 -28.59
CA SER A 692 42.10 -65.48 -28.07
C SER A 692 42.69 -66.59 -28.97
N LYS A 693 42.56 -66.45 -30.30
CA LYS A 693 43.17 -67.37 -31.27
C LYS A 693 44.70 -67.29 -31.23
N TYR A 694 45.26 -66.09 -31.14
CA TYR A 694 46.70 -65.86 -31.01
C TYR A 694 47.24 -66.49 -29.71
N LEU A 695 46.61 -66.25 -28.56
CA LEU A 695 46.97 -66.79 -27.26
C LEU A 695 47.11 -68.32 -27.25
N ASN A 696 46.13 -69.01 -27.84
CA ASN A 696 46.16 -70.47 -27.95
C ASN A 696 47.22 -70.94 -28.95
N SER A 697 47.40 -70.23 -30.07
CA SER A 697 48.41 -70.54 -31.07
C SER A 697 49.84 -70.39 -30.54
N ILE A 698 50.16 -69.27 -29.87
CA ILE A 698 51.51 -68.94 -29.42
C ILE A 698 51.98 -69.84 -28.27
N LYS A 699 51.09 -70.18 -27.33
CA LYS A 699 51.37 -71.15 -26.26
C LYS A 699 51.66 -72.53 -26.84
N ASN A 700 50.75 -73.06 -27.66
CA ASN A 700 50.93 -74.34 -28.33
C ASN A 700 52.21 -74.38 -29.18
N LEU A 701 52.55 -73.31 -29.91
CA LEU A 701 53.77 -73.24 -30.71
C LEU A 701 55.03 -73.30 -29.83
N PHE A 702 55.08 -72.51 -28.75
CA PHE A 702 56.20 -72.51 -27.81
C PHE A 702 56.36 -73.86 -27.09
N ASP A 703 55.28 -74.45 -26.58
CA ASP A 703 55.33 -75.75 -25.89
C ASP A 703 55.80 -76.88 -26.83
N ASN A 704 55.37 -76.86 -28.10
CA ASN A 704 55.87 -77.76 -29.13
C ASN A 704 57.37 -77.55 -29.43
N ILE A 705 57.85 -76.31 -29.43
CA ILE A 705 59.28 -75.98 -29.59
C ILE A 705 60.09 -76.48 -28.40
N VAL A 706 59.61 -76.29 -27.16
CA VAL A 706 60.24 -76.81 -25.94
C VAL A 706 60.35 -78.34 -26.00
N SER A 707 59.28 -79.06 -26.33
CA SER A 707 59.30 -80.53 -26.42
C SER A 707 60.25 -81.02 -27.51
N LYS A 708 60.11 -80.53 -28.75
CA LYS A 708 61.00 -80.90 -29.87
C LYS A 708 62.47 -80.57 -29.60
N SER A 709 62.75 -79.46 -28.91
CA SER A 709 64.10 -79.06 -28.50
C SER A 709 64.66 -80.03 -27.45
N LYS A 710 63.86 -80.45 -26.48
CA LYS A 710 64.26 -81.47 -25.49
C LYS A 710 64.49 -82.84 -26.13
N GLU A 711 63.61 -83.25 -27.04
CA GLU A 711 63.72 -84.52 -27.78
C GLU A 711 64.96 -84.54 -28.69
N LEU A 712 65.23 -83.46 -29.42
CA LEU A 712 66.42 -83.32 -30.26
C LEU A 712 67.70 -83.30 -29.41
N MET A 713 67.69 -82.65 -28.24
CA MET A 713 68.79 -82.69 -27.28
C MET A 713 69.07 -84.10 -26.78
N GLN A 714 68.06 -84.82 -26.29
CA GLN A 714 68.22 -86.21 -25.85
C GLN A 714 68.74 -87.12 -26.98
N ASN A 715 68.25 -86.93 -28.21
CA ASN A 715 68.73 -87.65 -29.39
C ASN A 715 70.23 -87.35 -29.65
N LEU A 716 70.64 -86.09 -29.61
CA LEU A 716 72.04 -85.69 -29.75
C LEU A 716 72.93 -86.20 -28.60
N GLU A 717 72.44 -86.28 -27.36
CA GLU A 717 73.15 -86.89 -26.22
C GLU A 717 73.37 -88.38 -26.45
N ASN A 718 72.31 -89.14 -26.75
CA ASN A 718 72.40 -90.58 -27.05
C ASN A 718 73.34 -90.86 -28.24
N ASN A 719 73.39 -89.96 -29.23
CA ASN A 719 74.27 -90.06 -30.40
C ASN A 719 75.74 -89.73 -30.13
N VAL A 720 76.02 -88.92 -29.09
CA VAL A 720 77.37 -88.70 -28.57
C VAL A 720 77.77 -89.90 -27.73
N GLU A 721 76.97 -90.30 -26.74
CA GLU A 721 77.25 -91.43 -25.84
C GLU A 721 77.52 -92.73 -26.62
N SER A 722 76.68 -93.07 -27.60
CA SER A 722 76.89 -94.22 -28.48
C SER A 722 78.22 -94.17 -29.23
N HIS A 723 78.70 -92.96 -29.58
CA HIS A 723 79.95 -92.77 -30.30
C HIS A 723 81.15 -92.78 -29.34
N GLU A 724 81.00 -92.27 -28.11
CA GLU A 724 82.01 -92.42 -27.05
C GLU A 724 82.20 -93.89 -26.65
N ALA A 725 81.11 -94.65 -26.54
CA ALA A 725 81.16 -96.09 -26.29
C ALA A 725 81.92 -96.84 -27.40
N TYR A 726 81.66 -96.52 -28.67
CA TYR A 726 82.45 -97.05 -29.80
C TYR A 726 83.91 -96.60 -29.75
N SER A 727 84.21 -95.32 -29.56
CA SER A 727 85.59 -94.83 -29.55
C SER A 727 86.40 -95.45 -28.42
N LYS A 728 85.76 -95.73 -27.28
CA LYS A 728 86.36 -96.53 -26.20
C LYS A 728 86.57 -97.99 -26.63
N GLN A 729 85.57 -98.68 -27.16
CA GLN A 729 85.71 -100.07 -27.62
C GLN A 729 86.80 -100.23 -28.70
N TYR A 730 86.90 -99.28 -29.63
CA TYR A 730 87.94 -99.23 -30.66
C TYR A 730 89.34 -99.15 -30.02
N GLN A 731 89.51 -98.29 -29.02
CA GLN A 731 90.76 -98.16 -28.27
C GLN A 731 91.04 -99.41 -27.41
N ASP A 732 90.03 -99.97 -26.73
CA ASP A 732 90.10 -101.21 -25.93
C ASP A 732 90.44 -102.47 -26.78
N VAL A 733 90.18 -102.44 -28.10
CA VAL A 733 90.64 -103.45 -29.08
C VAL A 733 92.07 -103.15 -29.54
N ARG A 734 92.35 -101.91 -29.91
CA ARG A 734 93.66 -101.48 -30.44
C ARG A 734 94.79 -101.69 -29.42
N ASP A 735 94.58 -101.32 -28.17
CA ASP A 735 95.59 -101.47 -27.11
C ASP A 735 95.78 -102.95 -26.73
N TRP A 736 94.73 -103.77 -26.87
CA TRP A 736 94.85 -105.22 -26.73
C TRP A 736 95.64 -105.86 -27.89
N LEU A 737 95.39 -105.46 -29.14
CA LEU A 737 96.19 -105.91 -30.30
C LEU A 737 97.66 -105.50 -30.17
N ALA A 738 97.94 -104.30 -29.67
CA ALA A 738 99.31 -103.86 -29.40
C ALA A 738 99.99 -104.72 -28.31
N SER A 739 99.30 -104.97 -27.19
CA SER A 739 99.83 -105.78 -26.08
C SER A 739 100.06 -107.24 -26.46
N GLU A 740 99.15 -107.89 -27.19
CA GLU A 740 99.38 -109.27 -27.62
C GLU A 740 100.45 -109.35 -28.73
N ARG A 741 100.58 -108.33 -29.60
CA ARG A 741 101.72 -108.26 -30.55
C ARG A 741 103.05 -108.15 -29.82
N GLU A 742 103.13 -107.42 -28.71
CA GLU A 742 104.31 -107.39 -27.85
C GLU A 742 104.60 -108.75 -27.20
N ASN A 743 103.57 -109.40 -26.61
CA ASN A 743 103.69 -110.77 -26.05
C ASN A 743 104.20 -111.79 -27.08
N VAL A 744 103.77 -111.66 -28.34
CA VAL A 744 104.15 -112.54 -29.45
C VAL A 744 105.59 -112.27 -29.91
N ASN A 745 105.99 -111.00 -30.04
CA ASN A 745 107.37 -110.64 -30.41
C ASN A 745 108.40 -111.16 -29.39
N VAL A 746 108.08 -111.15 -28.09
CA VAL A 746 108.93 -111.73 -27.02
C VAL A 746 109.14 -113.24 -27.17
N CYS A 747 108.29 -113.92 -27.93
CA CYS A 747 108.37 -115.36 -28.18
C CYS A 747 109.06 -115.72 -29.51
N ASP A 748 109.41 -114.76 -30.39
CA ASP A 748 110.09 -115.03 -31.68
C ASP A 748 111.61 -115.26 -31.52
N ASP A 749 111.97 -116.18 -30.61
CA ASP A 749 113.35 -116.52 -30.26
C ASP A 749 113.50 -118.04 -30.09
N THR A 750 114.29 -118.65 -30.95
CA THR A 750 114.59 -120.09 -30.95
C THR A 750 115.83 -120.46 -30.11
N THR A 751 116.50 -119.48 -29.51
CA THR A 751 117.74 -119.70 -28.73
C THR A 751 117.47 -120.12 -27.29
N GLY A 752 118.49 -120.70 -26.64
CA GLY A 752 118.44 -121.19 -25.26
C GLY A 752 118.28 -122.71 -25.14
N GLU A 753 118.31 -123.21 -23.90
CA GLU A 753 118.10 -124.62 -23.58
C GLU A 753 116.65 -125.03 -23.93
N LYS A 754 116.44 -126.33 -24.19
CA LYS A 754 115.13 -126.89 -24.59
C LYS A 754 113.96 -126.41 -23.69
N ALA A 755 114.20 -126.28 -22.39
CA ALA A 755 113.21 -125.85 -21.41
C ALA A 755 112.73 -124.40 -21.61
N ASP A 756 113.54 -123.52 -22.20
CA ASP A 756 113.16 -122.12 -22.47
C ASP A 756 112.36 -122.01 -23.77
N VAL A 757 112.71 -122.80 -24.78
CA VAL A 757 111.91 -122.97 -26.01
C VAL A 757 110.52 -123.55 -25.67
N VAL A 758 110.42 -124.49 -24.71
CA VAL A 758 109.14 -124.98 -24.19
C VAL A 758 108.32 -123.84 -23.54
N LYS A 759 108.91 -123.03 -22.64
CA LYS A 759 108.20 -121.90 -22.02
C LYS A 759 107.69 -120.88 -23.04
N ARG A 760 108.46 -120.57 -24.09
CA ARG A 760 108.01 -119.70 -25.18
C ARG A 760 106.84 -120.33 -25.96
N SER A 761 106.86 -121.64 -26.20
CA SER A 761 105.75 -122.38 -26.82
C SER A 761 104.48 -122.38 -25.95
N GLU A 762 104.61 -122.61 -24.64
CA GLU A 762 103.51 -122.50 -23.66
C GLU A 762 102.94 -121.07 -23.60
N SER A 763 103.80 -120.06 -23.72
CA SER A 763 103.41 -118.65 -23.78
C SER A 763 102.64 -118.32 -25.08
N ILE A 764 103.10 -118.80 -26.23
CA ILE A 764 102.39 -118.71 -27.52
C ILE A 764 101.02 -119.40 -27.45
N ASN A 765 100.95 -120.61 -26.89
CA ASN A 765 99.68 -121.32 -26.68
C ASN A 765 98.73 -120.55 -25.75
N THR A 766 99.27 -119.82 -24.77
CA THR A 766 98.50 -118.93 -23.89
C THR A 766 97.96 -117.70 -24.64
N VAL A 767 98.70 -117.12 -25.57
CA VAL A 767 98.20 -116.03 -26.44
C VAL A 767 97.18 -116.54 -27.45
N LEU A 768 97.39 -117.72 -28.04
CA LEU A 768 96.40 -118.37 -28.92
C LEU A 768 95.05 -118.56 -28.23
N ALA A 769 95.04 -118.96 -26.95
CA ALA A 769 93.81 -119.05 -26.16
C ALA A 769 93.11 -117.68 -25.93
N ARG A 770 93.83 -116.56 -26.00
CA ARG A 770 93.28 -115.20 -25.87
C ARG A 770 92.74 -114.62 -27.18
N LEU A 771 93.11 -115.15 -28.35
CA LEU A 771 92.57 -114.71 -29.64
C LEU A 771 91.04 -114.74 -29.71
N GLU A 772 90.43 -115.70 -29.03
CA GLU A 772 88.98 -115.86 -28.93
C GLU A 772 88.30 -114.70 -28.16
N ASN A 773 89.01 -114.07 -27.23
CA ASN A 773 88.57 -112.82 -26.58
C ASN A 773 88.68 -111.64 -27.56
N GLY A 774 89.77 -111.60 -28.34
CA GLY A 774 89.97 -110.60 -29.41
C GLY A 774 88.83 -110.58 -30.44
N LYS A 775 88.49 -111.75 -30.99
CA LYS A 775 87.39 -111.92 -31.93
C LYS A 775 86.06 -111.41 -31.36
N LYS A 776 85.73 -111.80 -30.13
CA LYS A 776 84.52 -111.31 -29.42
C LYS A 776 84.51 -109.80 -29.22
N LYS A 777 85.66 -109.15 -28.95
CA LYS A 777 85.73 -107.68 -28.92
C LYS A 777 85.47 -107.05 -30.29
N CYS A 778 86.01 -107.62 -31.37
CA CYS A 778 85.76 -107.14 -32.74
C CYS A 778 84.29 -107.31 -33.16
N GLU A 779 83.64 -108.40 -32.78
CA GLU A 779 82.20 -108.63 -32.98
C GLU A 779 81.36 -107.58 -32.23
N ALA A 780 81.70 -107.28 -30.98
CA ALA A 780 81.04 -106.23 -30.19
C ALA A 780 81.23 -104.84 -30.83
N LEU A 781 82.43 -104.53 -31.32
CA LEU A 781 82.71 -103.29 -32.04
C LEU A 781 81.87 -103.16 -33.32
N GLN A 782 81.74 -104.25 -34.08
CA GLN A 782 80.90 -104.30 -35.29
C GLN A 782 79.42 -104.08 -34.96
N ALA A 783 78.90 -104.62 -33.86
CA ALA A 783 77.54 -104.34 -33.40
C ALA A 783 77.34 -102.84 -33.08
N SER A 784 78.30 -102.21 -32.41
CA SER A 784 78.30 -100.76 -32.14
C SER A 784 78.31 -99.92 -33.42
N ILE A 785 79.10 -100.31 -34.44
CA ILE A 785 79.09 -99.65 -35.77
C ILE A 785 77.73 -99.77 -36.44
N VAL A 786 77.09 -100.94 -36.41
CA VAL A 786 75.75 -101.15 -37.00
C VAL A 786 74.69 -100.27 -36.32
N SER A 787 74.81 -100.03 -35.01
CA SER A 787 73.99 -99.04 -34.31
C SER A 787 74.30 -97.61 -34.79
N LEU A 788 75.58 -97.20 -34.75
CA LEU A 788 76.04 -95.86 -35.11
C LEU A 788 75.78 -95.44 -36.55
N LYS A 789 75.65 -96.38 -37.49
CA LYS A 789 75.25 -96.11 -38.88
C LYS A 789 73.91 -95.36 -38.98
N LYS A 790 73.03 -95.46 -37.98
CA LYS A 790 71.75 -94.74 -37.93
C LYS A 790 71.90 -93.27 -37.53
N SER A 791 72.99 -92.90 -36.85
CA SER A 791 73.20 -91.57 -36.25
C SER A 791 74.49 -90.87 -36.68
N THR A 792 75.07 -91.30 -37.80
CA THR A 792 76.38 -90.83 -38.30
C THR A 792 76.28 -90.51 -39.79
N SER A 793 76.93 -89.45 -40.25
CA SER A 793 76.91 -89.05 -41.66
C SER A 793 77.61 -90.09 -42.55
N LYS A 794 77.30 -90.13 -43.85
CA LYS A 794 77.93 -91.07 -44.81
C LYS A 794 79.47 -91.04 -44.74
N LYS A 795 80.07 -89.86 -44.58
CA LYS A 795 81.53 -89.68 -44.42
C LYS A 795 82.05 -90.33 -43.13
N GLY A 796 81.31 -90.19 -42.02
CA GLY A 796 81.65 -90.85 -40.75
C GLY A 796 81.48 -92.36 -40.83
N ILE A 797 80.44 -92.87 -41.50
CA ILE A 797 80.26 -94.31 -41.72
C ILE A 797 81.46 -94.92 -42.45
N SER A 798 81.94 -94.28 -43.53
CA SER A 798 83.14 -94.75 -44.25
C SER A 798 84.43 -94.69 -43.39
N GLN A 799 84.49 -93.79 -42.41
CA GLN A 799 85.60 -93.72 -41.45
C GLN A 799 85.53 -94.88 -40.44
N LEU A 800 84.35 -95.13 -39.85
CA LEU A 800 84.10 -96.26 -38.93
C LEU A 800 84.38 -97.62 -39.61
N GLU A 801 83.99 -97.77 -40.88
CA GLU A 801 84.27 -98.98 -41.67
C GLU A 801 85.76 -99.14 -41.97
N ARG A 802 86.49 -98.04 -42.23
CA ARG A 802 87.95 -98.08 -42.41
C ARG A 802 88.69 -98.45 -41.11
N GLU A 803 88.26 -97.86 -39.99
CA GLU A 803 88.79 -98.17 -38.65
C GLU A 803 88.58 -99.65 -38.29
N LYS A 804 87.38 -100.18 -38.55
CA LYS A 804 87.04 -101.60 -38.36
C LYS A 804 87.88 -102.53 -39.23
N ASN A 805 88.01 -102.23 -40.53
CA ASN A 805 88.81 -103.05 -41.46
C ASN A 805 90.31 -103.02 -41.11
N GLN A 806 90.83 -101.94 -40.52
CA GLN A 806 92.21 -101.88 -40.04
C GLN A 806 92.43 -102.82 -38.85
N LEU A 807 91.52 -102.83 -37.87
CA LEU A 807 91.65 -103.73 -36.71
C LEU A 807 91.49 -105.21 -37.07
N GLU A 808 90.70 -105.53 -38.09
CA GLU A 808 90.63 -106.90 -38.63
C GLU A 808 91.95 -107.30 -39.31
N ALA A 809 92.52 -106.44 -40.17
CA ALA A 809 93.82 -106.71 -40.79
C ALA A 809 94.97 -106.79 -39.75
N ASP A 810 94.95 -105.95 -38.71
CA ASP A 810 95.94 -105.97 -37.64
C ASP A 810 95.85 -107.25 -36.78
N LEU A 811 94.64 -107.82 -36.64
CA LEU A 811 94.36 -109.11 -35.99
C LEU A 811 94.79 -110.29 -36.87
N ASP A 812 94.48 -110.28 -38.16
CA ASP A 812 94.89 -111.35 -39.09
C ASP A 812 96.43 -111.44 -39.17
N LEU A 813 97.13 -110.30 -39.25
CA LEU A 813 98.60 -110.22 -39.19
C LEU A 813 99.17 -110.72 -37.85
N LEU A 814 98.42 -110.62 -36.74
CA LEU A 814 98.81 -111.18 -35.45
C LEU A 814 98.64 -112.70 -35.44
N ILE A 815 97.58 -113.23 -36.06
CA ILE A 815 97.32 -114.67 -36.21
C ILE A 815 98.38 -115.32 -37.12
N GLU A 816 98.72 -114.69 -38.24
CA GLU A 816 99.82 -115.14 -39.12
C GLU A 816 101.14 -115.21 -38.35
N SER A 817 101.51 -114.12 -37.65
CA SER A 817 102.74 -114.06 -36.85
C SER A 817 102.78 -115.13 -35.75
N LEU A 818 101.68 -115.31 -35.01
CA LEU A 818 101.52 -116.38 -34.02
C LEU A 818 101.76 -117.77 -34.63
N SER A 819 101.15 -118.07 -35.77
CA SER A 819 101.27 -119.38 -36.41
C SER A 819 102.70 -119.66 -36.90
N GLY A 820 103.37 -118.64 -37.47
CA GLY A 820 104.76 -118.74 -37.89
C GLY A 820 105.71 -118.94 -36.71
N ILE A 821 105.53 -118.23 -35.60
CA ILE A 821 106.36 -118.37 -34.40
C ILE A 821 106.11 -119.73 -33.72
N GLN A 822 104.86 -120.18 -33.64
CA GLN A 822 104.53 -121.52 -33.15
C GLN A 822 105.23 -122.61 -33.98
N GLN A 823 105.24 -122.47 -35.31
CA GLN A 823 105.92 -123.40 -36.21
C GLN A 823 107.46 -123.37 -36.03
N LYS A 824 108.08 -122.18 -35.90
CA LYS A 824 109.52 -122.04 -35.61
C LYS A 824 109.91 -122.74 -34.31
N LEU A 825 109.17 -122.45 -33.23
CA LEU A 825 109.43 -123.02 -31.90
C LEU A 825 109.22 -124.53 -31.89
N GLN A 826 108.14 -125.04 -32.49
CA GLN A 826 107.88 -126.47 -32.61
C GLN A 826 108.98 -127.19 -33.41
N THR A 827 109.39 -126.65 -34.56
CA THR A 827 110.51 -127.19 -35.36
C THR A 827 111.80 -127.26 -34.54
N THR A 828 112.08 -126.24 -33.71
CA THR A 828 113.25 -126.23 -32.82
C THR A 828 113.13 -127.26 -31.69
N LEU A 829 111.93 -127.47 -31.13
CA LEU A 829 111.68 -128.53 -30.14
C LEU A 829 111.80 -129.93 -30.73
N ASP A 830 111.40 -130.12 -31.99
CA ASP A 830 111.55 -131.39 -32.70
C ASP A 830 113.02 -131.68 -33.04
N HIS A 831 113.82 -130.68 -33.42
CA HIS A 831 115.28 -130.81 -33.53
C HIS A 831 115.94 -131.15 -32.18
N TRP A 832 115.56 -130.46 -31.09
CA TRP A 832 116.03 -130.79 -29.73
C TRP A 832 115.71 -132.22 -29.32
N LYS A 833 114.49 -132.68 -29.63
CA LYS A 833 114.06 -134.05 -29.36
C LYS A 833 114.84 -135.06 -30.20
N LYS A 834 115.00 -134.82 -31.50
CA LYS A 834 115.78 -135.70 -32.38
C LYS A 834 117.23 -135.83 -31.91
N PHE A 835 117.85 -134.72 -31.50
CA PHE A 835 119.20 -134.72 -30.91
C PHE A 835 119.28 -135.59 -29.65
N GLU A 836 118.32 -135.48 -28.72
CA GLU A 836 118.29 -136.30 -27.50
C GLU A 836 118.07 -137.80 -27.80
N ASP A 837 117.08 -138.12 -28.64
CA ASP A 837 116.73 -139.49 -29.04
C ASP A 837 117.92 -140.16 -29.77
N GLU A 838 118.59 -139.44 -30.68
CA GLU A 838 119.78 -139.95 -31.36
C GLU A 838 121.01 -140.02 -30.44
N LEU A 839 121.27 -139.02 -29.59
CA LEU A 839 122.40 -139.03 -28.66
C LEU A 839 122.35 -140.26 -27.74
N ASP A 840 121.17 -140.61 -27.23
CA ASP A 840 120.95 -141.83 -26.45
C ASP A 840 121.10 -143.10 -27.31
N ALA A 841 120.53 -143.13 -28.53
CA ALA A 841 120.68 -144.26 -29.45
C ALA A 841 122.14 -144.54 -29.84
N ARG A 842 122.92 -143.52 -30.22
CA ARG A 842 124.37 -143.63 -30.48
C ARG A 842 125.10 -144.06 -29.21
N THR A 843 124.79 -143.45 -28.05
CA THR A 843 125.41 -143.81 -26.76
C THR A 843 125.17 -145.27 -26.38
N LYS A 844 123.98 -145.81 -26.65
CA LYS A 844 123.62 -147.23 -26.49
C LYS A 844 124.37 -148.12 -27.50
N TRP A 845 124.39 -147.75 -28.78
CA TRP A 845 125.12 -148.48 -29.82
C TRP A 845 126.61 -148.61 -29.48
N PHE A 846 127.27 -147.51 -29.11
CA PHE A 846 128.66 -147.55 -28.65
C PHE A 846 128.87 -148.50 -27.47
N ARG A 847 127.98 -148.52 -26.46
CA ARG A 847 128.10 -149.46 -25.34
C ARG A 847 128.07 -150.93 -25.80
N VAL A 848 127.22 -151.27 -26.77
CA VAL A 848 127.09 -152.64 -27.30
C VAL A 848 128.31 -153.04 -28.13
N ILE A 849 128.78 -152.18 -29.04
CA ILE A 849 129.92 -152.50 -29.90
C ILE A 849 131.25 -152.43 -29.13
N GLU A 850 131.44 -151.45 -28.24
CA GLU A 850 132.60 -151.42 -27.33
C GLU A 850 132.66 -152.68 -26.46
N ALA A 851 131.52 -153.17 -25.94
CA ALA A 851 131.49 -154.43 -25.18
C ALA A 851 131.89 -155.63 -26.06
N ALA A 852 131.39 -155.70 -27.29
CA ALA A 852 131.73 -156.77 -28.24
C ALA A 852 133.23 -156.80 -28.60
N PHE A 853 133.91 -155.65 -28.66
CA PHE A 853 135.37 -155.59 -28.89
C PHE A 853 136.21 -155.71 -27.61
N ARG A 854 135.61 -155.64 -26.42
CA ARG A 854 136.26 -155.96 -25.13
C ARG A 854 136.22 -157.45 -24.80
N ASP A 855 135.16 -158.16 -25.18
CA ASP A 855 135.06 -159.62 -25.01
C ASP A 855 135.94 -160.33 -26.06
N GLN A 856 137.16 -160.69 -25.66
CA GLN A 856 138.21 -161.28 -26.51
C GLN A 856 138.58 -162.70 -26.05
N GLN A 857 137.57 -163.55 -25.81
CA GLN A 857 137.79 -164.93 -25.39
C GLN A 857 138.47 -165.76 -26.49
N LEU A 858 139.64 -166.32 -26.16
CA LEU A 858 140.34 -167.30 -26.98
C LEU A 858 139.46 -168.53 -27.27
N LYS A 859 139.74 -169.23 -28.37
CA LYS A 859 139.06 -170.46 -28.80
C LYS A 859 140.07 -171.56 -29.12
N ASP A 860 139.69 -172.81 -28.87
CA ASP A 860 140.59 -173.95 -28.83
C ASP A 860 140.84 -174.58 -30.21
N THR A 861 139.90 -174.43 -31.16
CA THR A 861 140.03 -174.97 -32.52
C THR A 861 140.23 -173.87 -33.58
N LEU A 862 140.87 -174.23 -34.71
CA LEU A 862 141.16 -173.29 -35.80
C LEU A 862 139.88 -172.72 -36.44
N ASP A 863 138.87 -173.58 -36.65
CA ASP A 863 137.60 -173.19 -37.28
C ASP A 863 136.83 -172.18 -36.41
N GLU A 864 136.81 -172.38 -35.08
CA GLU A 864 136.19 -171.42 -34.15
C GLU A 864 136.92 -170.08 -34.11
N LYS A 865 138.25 -170.08 -34.21
CA LYS A 865 139.04 -168.84 -34.31
C LYS A 865 138.77 -168.11 -35.62
N GLN A 866 138.66 -168.83 -36.74
CA GLN A 866 138.29 -168.26 -38.03
C GLN A 866 136.86 -167.68 -38.00
N ALA A 867 135.92 -168.36 -37.34
CA ALA A 867 134.57 -167.84 -37.12
C ALA A 867 134.54 -166.59 -36.23
N HIS A 868 135.33 -166.53 -35.15
CA HIS A 868 135.47 -165.33 -34.32
C HIS A 868 136.11 -164.16 -35.09
N LEU A 869 137.18 -164.42 -35.83
CA LEU A 869 137.80 -163.41 -36.70
C LEU A 869 136.82 -162.88 -37.77
N SER A 870 136.01 -163.76 -38.37
CA SER A 870 134.94 -163.38 -39.29
C SER A 870 133.88 -162.51 -38.60
N THR A 871 133.50 -162.84 -37.36
CA THR A 871 132.56 -162.07 -36.54
C THR A 871 133.10 -160.67 -36.20
N TYR A 872 134.39 -160.53 -35.84
CA TYR A 872 134.98 -159.21 -35.64
C TYR A 872 135.10 -158.42 -36.94
N LYS A 873 135.43 -159.06 -38.06
CA LYS A 873 135.44 -158.43 -39.39
C LYS A 873 134.05 -157.90 -39.77
N GLN A 874 132.99 -158.69 -39.57
CA GLN A 874 131.61 -158.23 -39.74
C GLN A 874 131.32 -157.03 -38.82
N LYS A 875 131.59 -157.14 -37.51
CA LYS A 875 131.36 -156.03 -36.55
C LYS A 875 132.21 -154.78 -36.80
N ARG A 876 133.26 -154.87 -37.61
CA ARG A 876 133.99 -153.69 -38.11
C ARG A 876 133.36 -153.11 -39.37
N ASN A 877 132.79 -153.93 -40.25
CA ASN A 877 131.93 -153.41 -41.32
C ASN A 877 130.74 -152.66 -40.71
N ASP A 878 130.10 -153.20 -39.66
CA ASP A 878 129.04 -152.51 -38.90
C ASP A 878 129.50 -151.14 -38.33
N ILE A 879 130.79 -150.99 -37.97
CA ILE A 879 131.37 -149.71 -37.53
C ILE A 879 131.57 -148.77 -38.72
N THR A 880 132.15 -149.23 -39.82
CA THR A 880 132.40 -148.40 -41.02
C THR A 880 131.10 -147.99 -41.72
N GLU A 881 130.07 -148.84 -41.71
CA GLU A 881 128.72 -148.47 -42.20
C GLU A 881 128.03 -147.44 -41.28
N ALA A 882 128.41 -147.38 -40.00
CA ALA A 882 127.91 -146.37 -39.07
C ALA A 882 128.55 -144.98 -39.24
N GLU A 883 129.64 -144.85 -40.01
CA GLU A 883 130.38 -143.60 -40.23
C GLU A 883 129.46 -142.47 -40.73
N ALA A 884 128.77 -142.70 -41.86
CA ALA A 884 127.85 -141.72 -42.45
C ALA A 884 126.68 -141.33 -41.51
N VAL A 885 126.28 -142.23 -40.59
CA VAL A 885 125.19 -141.99 -39.65
C VAL A 885 125.67 -141.27 -38.38
N ILE A 886 126.98 -141.29 -38.11
CA ILE A 886 127.63 -140.51 -37.05
C ILE A 886 127.98 -139.12 -37.57
N ASP A 887 128.43 -138.99 -38.81
CA ASP A 887 128.60 -137.71 -39.49
C ASP A 887 127.26 -136.96 -39.63
N GLN A 888 126.18 -137.64 -40.04
CA GLN A 888 124.83 -137.06 -40.05
C GLN A 888 124.43 -136.55 -38.65
N PHE A 889 124.67 -137.34 -37.59
CA PHE A 889 124.39 -136.90 -36.22
C PHE A 889 125.22 -135.66 -35.84
N VAL A 890 126.49 -135.58 -36.25
CA VAL A 890 127.37 -134.44 -36.01
C VAL A 890 126.84 -133.19 -36.74
N ASP A 891 126.50 -133.29 -38.02
CA ASP A 891 125.96 -132.18 -38.82
C ASP A 891 124.62 -131.67 -38.27
N GLU A 892 123.68 -132.56 -37.95
CA GLU A 892 122.38 -132.18 -37.38
C GLU A 892 122.53 -131.56 -35.98
N SER A 893 123.47 -132.08 -35.16
CA SER A 893 123.80 -131.49 -33.87
C SER A 893 124.45 -130.11 -34.00
N HIS A 894 125.26 -129.88 -35.05
CA HIS A 894 125.78 -128.55 -35.39
C HIS A 894 124.69 -127.61 -35.89
N GLY A 895 123.70 -128.10 -36.65
CA GLY A 895 122.48 -127.37 -37.00
C GLY A 895 121.69 -126.91 -35.77
N LEU A 896 121.45 -127.82 -34.82
CA LEU A 896 120.79 -127.50 -33.55
C LEU A 896 121.63 -126.52 -32.71
N LEU A 897 122.95 -126.70 -32.62
CA LEU A 897 123.86 -125.78 -31.94
C LEU A 897 123.78 -124.37 -32.53
N ASN A 898 123.79 -124.23 -33.85
CA ASN A 898 123.69 -122.92 -34.51
C ASN A 898 122.30 -122.26 -34.33
N THR A 899 121.25 -123.06 -34.19
CA THR A 899 119.86 -122.58 -34.01
C THR A 899 119.54 -122.22 -32.55
N SER A 900 120.10 -122.98 -31.59
CA SER A 900 119.86 -122.82 -30.15
C SER A 900 120.91 -121.97 -29.43
N GLY A 901 122.13 -121.88 -29.94
CA GLY A 901 123.27 -121.23 -29.27
C GLY A 901 123.84 -121.99 -28.06
N VAL A 902 123.37 -123.22 -27.77
CA VAL A 902 123.72 -123.92 -26.52
C VAL A 902 125.08 -124.62 -26.61
N ASP A 903 126.11 -123.97 -26.07
CA ASP A 903 127.50 -124.47 -26.03
C ASP A 903 127.66 -125.88 -25.44
N ARG A 904 126.75 -126.31 -24.55
CA ARG A 904 126.74 -127.65 -23.95
C ARG A 904 126.56 -128.78 -24.99
N ILE A 905 126.05 -128.48 -26.19
CA ILE A 905 125.97 -129.45 -27.29
C ILE A 905 127.38 -129.79 -27.83
N LYS A 906 128.31 -128.82 -27.90
CA LYS A 906 129.67 -129.00 -28.44
C LYS A 906 130.45 -130.18 -27.83
N PRO A 907 130.57 -130.33 -26.49
CA PRO A 907 131.27 -131.48 -25.91
C PRO A 907 130.53 -132.81 -26.12
N LEU A 908 129.21 -132.83 -26.32
CA LEU A 908 128.45 -134.05 -26.62
C LEU A 908 128.71 -134.53 -28.05
N ILE A 909 128.73 -133.62 -29.03
CA ILE A 909 129.17 -133.90 -30.41
C ILE A 909 130.60 -134.48 -30.39
N SER A 910 131.53 -133.79 -29.71
CA SER A 910 132.92 -134.21 -29.63
C SER A 910 133.06 -135.56 -28.92
N GLN A 911 132.30 -135.84 -27.87
CA GLN A 911 132.28 -137.14 -27.19
C GLN A 911 131.85 -138.28 -28.12
N ILE A 912 130.83 -138.06 -28.96
CA ILE A 912 130.35 -139.05 -29.93
C ILE A 912 131.39 -139.28 -31.04
N SER A 913 131.93 -138.22 -31.64
CA SER A 913 132.96 -138.33 -32.68
C SER A 913 134.26 -138.99 -32.15
N ASN A 914 134.74 -138.59 -30.97
CA ASN A 914 135.92 -139.19 -30.35
C ASN A 914 135.72 -140.67 -30.00
N ARG A 915 134.53 -141.08 -29.52
CA ARG A 915 134.22 -142.50 -29.27
C ARG A 915 134.20 -143.31 -30.56
N TYR A 916 133.70 -142.75 -31.66
CA TYR A 916 133.76 -143.39 -32.97
C TYR A 916 135.20 -143.62 -33.44
N GLN A 917 136.05 -142.59 -33.42
CA GLN A 917 137.45 -142.70 -33.82
C GLN A 917 138.21 -143.74 -32.97
N LEU A 918 138.03 -143.72 -31.65
CA LEU A 918 138.64 -144.69 -30.74
C LEU A 918 138.14 -146.12 -30.98
N LEU A 919 136.84 -146.30 -31.22
CA LEU A 919 136.26 -147.62 -31.50
C LEU A 919 136.71 -148.16 -32.86
N HIS A 920 136.83 -147.31 -33.88
CA HIS A 920 137.36 -147.71 -35.18
C HIS A 920 138.84 -148.14 -35.10
N ILE A 921 139.67 -147.41 -34.34
CA ILE A 921 141.06 -147.82 -34.03
C ILE A 921 141.08 -149.17 -33.31
N LEU A 922 140.30 -149.33 -32.22
CA LEU A 922 140.23 -150.56 -31.45
C LEU A 922 139.80 -151.76 -32.32
N SER A 923 138.82 -151.58 -33.22
CA SER A 923 138.36 -152.64 -34.13
C SER A 923 139.47 -153.14 -35.07
N LYS A 924 140.37 -152.24 -35.50
CA LYS A 924 141.53 -152.55 -36.34
C LYS A 924 142.60 -153.31 -35.54
N GLU A 925 142.87 -152.91 -34.31
CA GLU A 925 143.81 -153.60 -33.42
C GLU A 925 143.35 -155.02 -33.09
N VAL A 926 142.08 -155.20 -32.72
CA VAL A 926 141.51 -156.52 -32.38
C VAL A 926 141.53 -157.47 -33.58
N ILE A 927 141.15 -157.01 -34.78
CA ILE A 927 141.20 -157.84 -35.99
C ILE A 927 142.63 -158.22 -36.36
N ASN A 928 143.58 -157.28 -36.32
CA ASN A 928 144.99 -157.59 -36.57
C ASN A 928 145.50 -158.67 -35.58
N ARG A 929 145.14 -158.54 -34.30
CA ARG A 929 145.52 -159.50 -33.25
C ARG A 929 144.93 -160.89 -33.48
N TRP A 930 143.66 -160.97 -33.88
CA TRP A 930 143.01 -162.26 -34.19
C TRP A 930 143.49 -162.87 -35.52
N GLN A 931 143.94 -162.08 -36.50
CA GLN A 931 144.63 -162.61 -37.68
C GLN A 931 145.93 -163.32 -37.28
N SER A 932 146.76 -162.69 -36.43
CA SER A 932 147.99 -163.30 -35.89
C SER A 932 147.80 -164.47 -34.91
N GLN A 933 146.57 -165.03 -34.80
CA GLN A 933 146.26 -166.25 -34.05
C GLN A 933 145.54 -167.31 -34.89
N VAL A 934 145.30 -167.00 -36.17
CA VAL A 934 144.64 -167.82 -37.20
C VAL A 934 145.63 -168.19 -38.32
N GLU A 935 146.62 -167.33 -38.56
CA GLU A 935 147.91 -167.62 -39.20
C GLU A 935 148.82 -168.43 -38.26
#